data_AF-A0A0G0T7V8-F1
#
_entry.id   AF-A0A0G0T7V8-F1
#
_cell.length_a   1.000
_cell.length_b   1.000
_cell.length_c   1.000
_cell.angle_alpha   90.00
_cell.angle_beta   90.00
_cell.angle_gamma   90.00
#
_symmetry.space_group_name_H-M   'P 1'
#
loop_
_entity.id
_entity.type
_entity.pdbx_description
1 polymer ?
#
loop_
_entity_poly.entity_id
_entity_poly.type
_entity_poly.pdbx_seq_one_letter_code
_entity_poly.pdbx_strand_id
1 'polypeptide(L)'
;MDKKVPWKFELPTIFIIFGITGDLVHKKILKSLYSLFLKGLLPKKIQVFGFSRRELDDAGLRGFLKDIMKDGKYKRPKEYDNFLSFFHYVRGDFTEREAYKNLANILGRVDGQWRVCSNKLFYLGVPPLYYRTILDELKISGLTIPCSPEEGWTRVILEKPFGTDLTSAMDLDSLLGSLFREEQIYRVDHYLAKETVRNILAFRFSNSFLTPSWNNKNIEKIEIKLLEKGGVGRRGEFYDKVGALRDVGQNHLLQLLSLFTMDNPGQFSAENIRKQRSAVLSKLRVFTSEEVTSHTVRGQYMGYKSEKGVRDDSETETYFKVKAYVDKDDFYGVPIYLESGKALNTAKTEITVTFRHKSPCLCPPGEHFQNVLIYTLTPEEKITTRFLVKKPGHAYILSPQNFEFDYQKAYKKTEFIEEYEQLLSDIITGDQTLFVSTDEILSQWKFVEPILSAWREGAPKLFFYPKDAKLDTGFSLDVHSDLEKEIGIVGLGKMGANLARNLLGKGWKVYGYNRTKEKTEELVKAGLKPAYLLKELVKYLHKPRILWIMLTAGEAVDAAIDELISVMEKGDIIVDAGNSYFRDSIRRGKKLEKLGIEFIDVGASGGPGGARNGMSLMVGGTKETYNSLKPLLKSISVPGGLAHFPGYGAGHFVKMVHNGIEYGMMQAIAEGFGIMKKSDYNLDLSEVARVYNNGSVIESRLVAWLENAFEIYGQDLNEVSGSVSYTGEGEWTVKTAREMKLKTPVIEKSFEFRVKSKENPSYMGKILSALRNQFGKHSIK
;
A
#
# COMPACT_ATOMS: atom_id res chain seq x y z
N MET A 1 2.77 -12.73 -34.27
CA MET A 1 2.12 -12.09 -35.44
C MET A 1 2.92 -10.86 -35.81
N ASP A 2 3.82 -11.03 -36.79
CA ASP A 2 4.60 -9.93 -37.39
C ASP A 2 3.68 -8.98 -38.15
N LYS A 3 3.23 -7.91 -37.49
CA LYS A 3 2.74 -6.74 -38.19
C LYS A 3 3.94 -5.82 -38.42
N LYS A 4 4.46 -5.81 -39.65
CA LYS A 4 5.25 -4.68 -40.15
C LYS A 4 4.50 -3.41 -39.78
N VAL A 5 5.03 -2.64 -38.83
CA VAL A 5 4.48 -1.33 -38.49
C VAL A 5 4.62 -0.47 -39.75
N PRO A 6 3.52 -0.03 -40.38
CA PRO A 6 3.62 0.79 -41.57
C PRO A 6 4.11 2.17 -41.13
N TRP A 7 5.39 2.46 -41.38
CA TRP A 7 6.03 3.73 -41.07
C TRP A 7 5.29 4.86 -41.78
N LYS A 8 4.54 5.64 -41.02
CA LYS A 8 3.88 6.87 -41.48
C LYS A 8 4.71 8.12 -41.11
N PHE A 9 6.04 8.04 -41.17
CA PHE A 9 6.94 9.16 -40.90
C PHE A 9 7.62 9.62 -42.19
N GLU A 10 6.97 10.55 -42.90
CA GLU A 10 7.56 11.25 -44.05
C GLU A 10 8.04 12.67 -43.72
N LEU A 11 7.85 13.15 -42.47
CA LEU A 11 8.33 14.47 -42.05
C LEU A 11 9.80 14.43 -41.58
N PRO A 12 10.67 15.33 -42.07
CA PRO A 12 12.02 15.50 -41.57
C PRO A 12 12.06 15.82 -40.07
N THR A 13 13.14 15.44 -39.39
CA THR A 13 13.29 15.66 -37.95
C THR A 13 14.64 16.31 -37.63
N ILE A 14 14.62 17.37 -36.85
CA ILE A 14 15.78 18.02 -36.28
C ILE A 14 15.86 17.63 -34.81
N PHE A 15 16.99 17.05 -34.41
CA PHE A 15 17.25 16.64 -33.04
C PHE A 15 18.32 17.52 -32.38
N ILE A 16 17.91 18.38 -31.46
CA ILE A 16 18.78 19.29 -30.73
C ILE A 16 19.15 18.66 -29.39
N ILE A 17 20.44 18.49 -29.12
CA ILE A 17 20.94 17.92 -27.87
C ILE A 17 21.77 18.98 -27.14
N PHE A 18 21.19 19.56 -26.10
CA PHE A 18 21.91 20.41 -25.17
C PHE A 18 22.84 19.52 -24.32
N GLY A 19 24.13 19.88 -24.26
CA GLY A 19 25.11 19.07 -23.56
C GLY A 19 25.59 17.84 -24.34
N ILE A 20 25.67 17.92 -25.68
CA ILE A 20 26.13 16.81 -26.56
C ILE A 20 27.48 16.19 -26.15
N THR A 21 28.35 16.95 -25.49
CA THR A 21 29.67 16.52 -25.03
C THR A 21 29.66 15.88 -23.63
N GLY A 22 28.47 15.69 -23.05
CA GLY A 22 28.26 15.15 -21.72
C GLY A 22 28.33 13.62 -21.63
N ASP A 23 28.51 13.13 -20.41
CA ASP A 23 28.70 11.72 -20.07
C ASP A 23 27.53 10.82 -20.50
N LEU A 24 26.29 11.30 -20.35
CA LEU A 24 25.10 10.52 -20.70
C LEU A 24 25.02 10.28 -22.22
N VAL A 25 25.36 11.29 -23.02
CA VAL A 25 25.36 11.19 -24.48
C VAL A 25 26.39 10.16 -24.93
N HIS A 26 27.60 10.26 -24.40
CA HIS A 26 28.69 9.32 -24.65
C HIS A 26 28.27 7.88 -24.28
N LYS A 27 27.76 7.66 -23.06
CA LYS A 27 27.52 6.31 -22.52
C LYS A 27 26.26 5.64 -23.07
N LYS A 28 25.22 6.40 -23.41
CA LYS A 28 23.88 5.86 -23.71
C LYS A 28 23.30 6.39 -25.03
N ILE A 29 23.16 7.72 -25.20
CA ILE A 29 22.40 8.30 -26.33
C ILE A 29 23.05 8.00 -27.68
N LEU A 30 24.37 8.17 -27.81
CA LEU A 30 25.08 7.92 -29.06
C LEU A 30 24.96 6.45 -29.50
N LYS A 31 25.13 5.51 -28.57
CA LYS A 31 24.95 4.07 -28.79
C LYS A 31 23.52 3.76 -29.25
N SER A 32 22.53 4.35 -28.59
CA SER A 32 21.11 4.14 -28.92
C SER A 32 20.74 4.71 -30.29
N LEU A 33 21.15 5.94 -30.62
CA LEU A 33 20.93 6.53 -31.94
C LEU A 33 21.61 5.73 -33.05
N TYR A 34 22.84 5.25 -32.81
CA TYR A 34 23.54 4.42 -33.78
C TYR A 34 22.85 3.06 -34.00
N SER A 35 22.31 2.46 -32.95
CA SER A 35 21.51 1.23 -33.06
C SER A 35 20.24 1.45 -33.90
N LEU A 36 19.49 2.52 -33.65
CA LEU A 36 18.31 2.90 -34.44
C LEU A 36 18.67 3.17 -35.90
N PHE A 37 19.81 3.84 -36.15
CA PHE A 37 20.32 4.07 -37.50
C PHE A 37 20.58 2.74 -38.24
N LEU A 38 21.31 1.81 -37.63
CA LEU A 38 21.60 0.51 -38.24
C LEU A 38 20.35 -0.34 -38.50
N LYS A 39 19.28 -0.13 -37.72
CA LYS A 39 17.97 -0.78 -37.88
C LYS A 39 17.04 -0.05 -38.86
N GLY A 40 17.43 1.12 -39.36
CA GLY A 40 16.60 1.94 -40.24
C GLY A 40 15.35 2.52 -39.55
N LEU A 41 15.41 2.70 -38.23
CA LEU A 41 14.29 3.19 -37.41
C LEU A 41 14.35 4.72 -37.18
N LEU A 42 15.42 5.39 -37.63
CA LEU A 42 15.49 6.85 -37.63
C LEU A 42 14.68 7.43 -38.80
N PRO A 43 14.16 8.67 -38.67
CA PRO A 43 13.56 9.40 -39.78
C PRO A 43 14.51 9.47 -40.98
N LYS A 44 13.97 9.29 -42.21
CA LYS A 44 14.77 9.30 -43.45
C LYS A 44 15.57 10.59 -43.65
N LYS A 45 15.02 11.72 -43.22
CA LYS A 45 15.69 13.02 -43.18
C LYS A 45 15.84 13.43 -41.72
N ILE A 46 17.03 13.24 -41.17
CA ILE A 46 17.37 13.63 -39.80
C ILE A 46 18.65 14.46 -39.78
N GLN A 47 18.65 15.51 -38.96
CA GLN A 47 19.86 16.23 -38.55
C GLN A 47 19.91 16.33 -37.03
N VAL A 48 21.10 16.20 -36.46
CA VAL A 48 21.35 16.27 -35.01
C VAL A 48 22.24 17.48 -34.72
N PHE A 49 21.73 18.45 -33.97
CA PHE A 49 22.49 19.64 -33.56
C PHE A 49 22.91 19.51 -32.11
N GLY A 50 24.22 19.38 -31.88
CA GLY A 50 24.79 19.43 -30.55
C GLY A 50 25.01 20.86 -30.10
N PHE A 51 24.44 21.25 -28.94
CA PHE A 51 24.61 22.58 -28.36
C PHE A 51 25.51 22.51 -27.12
N SER A 52 26.67 23.17 -27.14
CA SER A 52 27.61 23.18 -26.01
C SER A 52 28.57 24.37 -26.05
N ARG A 53 29.23 24.58 -24.91
CA ARG A 53 30.18 25.69 -24.68
C ARG A 53 31.58 25.42 -25.18
N ARG A 54 31.91 24.16 -25.49
CA ARG A 54 33.26 23.80 -25.93
C ARG A 54 33.57 24.46 -27.28
N GLU A 55 34.83 24.83 -27.48
CA GLU A 55 35.32 25.33 -28.76
C GLU A 55 35.44 24.17 -29.75
N LEU A 56 34.36 23.86 -30.47
CA LEU A 56 34.31 22.85 -31.52
C LEU A 56 33.55 23.42 -32.73
N ASP A 57 33.81 22.84 -33.90
CA ASP A 57 33.00 22.97 -35.10
C ASP A 57 32.37 21.60 -35.47
N ASP A 58 31.70 21.51 -36.61
CA ASP A 58 31.11 20.26 -37.10
C ASP A 58 32.14 19.12 -37.20
N ALA A 59 33.33 19.41 -37.71
CA ALA A 59 34.39 18.42 -37.90
C ALA A 59 34.93 17.94 -36.54
N GLY A 60 35.14 18.87 -35.60
CA GLY A 60 35.58 18.60 -34.23
C GLY A 60 34.56 17.77 -33.45
N LEU A 61 33.26 18.08 -33.56
CA LEU A 61 32.21 17.26 -32.95
C LEU A 61 32.21 15.85 -33.54
N ARG A 62 32.21 15.71 -34.87
CA ARG A 62 32.22 14.39 -35.53
C ARG A 62 33.46 13.59 -35.14
N GLY A 63 34.64 14.22 -35.07
CA GLY A 63 35.87 13.59 -34.58
C GLY A 63 35.73 13.07 -33.15
N PHE A 64 35.26 13.92 -32.25
CA PHE A 64 35.00 13.58 -30.84
C PHE A 64 34.05 12.37 -30.70
N LEU A 65 32.92 12.38 -31.43
CA LEU A 65 31.96 11.28 -31.41
C LEU A 65 32.53 10.00 -32.07
N LYS A 66 33.31 10.14 -33.14
CA LYS A 66 33.97 9.01 -33.81
C LYS A 66 34.96 8.33 -32.88
N ASP A 67 35.71 9.09 -32.10
CA ASP A 67 36.66 8.53 -31.14
C ASP A 67 35.96 7.74 -30.05
N ILE A 68 34.84 8.23 -29.52
CA ILE A 68 33.96 7.46 -28.63
C ILE A 68 33.51 6.14 -29.27
N MET A 69 33.17 6.16 -30.56
CA MET A 69 32.69 4.97 -31.27
C MET A 69 33.79 3.93 -31.54
N LYS A 70 35.07 4.29 -31.44
CA LYS A 70 36.21 3.38 -31.65
C LYS A 70 36.50 2.46 -30.46
N ASP A 71 35.88 2.67 -29.30
CA ASP A 71 36.09 1.88 -28.07
C ASP A 71 35.59 0.42 -28.13
N GLY A 72 35.38 -0.16 -29.32
CA GLY A 72 35.02 -1.57 -29.54
C GLY A 72 33.57 -1.95 -29.21
N LYS A 73 32.77 -1.02 -28.69
CA LYS A 73 31.37 -1.24 -28.28
C LYS A 73 30.34 -1.04 -29.40
N TYR A 74 30.78 -0.51 -30.55
CA TYR A 74 29.95 -0.19 -31.70
C TYR A 74 30.24 -1.17 -32.84
N LYS A 75 29.18 -1.63 -33.53
CA LYS A 75 29.29 -2.57 -34.65
C LYS A 75 29.48 -1.80 -35.96
N ARG A 76 29.90 -2.46 -37.05
CA ARG A 76 29.97 -1.90 -38.43
C ARG A 76 30.71 -0.54 -38.55
N PRO A 77 32.03 -0.47 -38.26
CA PRO A 77 32.81 0.77 -38.34
C PRO A 77 32.71 1.54 -39.66
N LYS A 78 32.51 0.85 -40.78
CA LYS A 78 32.31 1.45 -42.11
C LYS A 78 31.12 2.42 -42.19
N GLU A 79 30.14 2.28 -41.32
CA GLU A 79 28.94 3.11 -41.31
C GLU A 79 29.06 4.34 -40.39
N TYR A 80 30.19 4.51 -39.68
CA TYR A 80 30.36 5.61 -38.73
C TYR A 80 30.26 6.96 -39.41
N ASP A 81 30.96 7.15 -40.53
CA ASP A 81 30.97 8.44 -41.22
C ASP A 81 29.59 8.79 -41.81
N ASN A 82 28.87 7.79 -42.35
CA ASN A 82 27.49 7.96 -42.80
C ASN A 82 26.59 8.43 -41.66
N PHE A 83 26.67 7.77 -40.50
CA PHE A 83 25.89 8.14 -39.32
C PHE A 83 26.28 9.52 -38.75
N LEU A 84 27.57 9.80 -38.65
CA LEU A 84 28.09 11.04 -38.09
C LEU A 84 27.86 12.25 -39.01
N SER A 85 27.60 12.05 -40.30
CA SER A 85 27.21 13.12 -41.21
C SER A 85 25.92 13.84 -40.82
N PHE A 86 25.07 13.22 -40.00
CA PHE A 86 23.85 13.86 -39.48
C PHE A 86 24.16 14.88 -38.38
N PHE A 87 25.35 14.83 -37.78
CA PHE A 87 25.69 15.64 -36.61
C PHE A 87 26.32 16.97 -37.02
N HIS A 88 25.82 18.03 -36.40
CA HIS A 88 26.24 19.42 -36.54
C HIS A 88 26.42 20.05 -35.16
N TYR A 89 27.22 21.11 -35.07
CA TYR A 89 27.55 21.75 -33.80
C TYR A 89 27.11 23.21 -33.77
N VAL A 90 26.48 23.60 -32.67
CA VAL A 90 26.17 24.99 -32.34
C VAL A 90 26.89 25.34 -31.04
N ARG A 91 27.84 26.26 -31.14
CA ARG A 91 28.52 26.81 -29.98
C ARG A 91 27.61 27.82 -29.27
N GLY A 92 27.52 27.71 -27.95
CA GLY A 92 26.82 28.69 -27.12
C GLY A 92 26.82 28.32 -25.63
N ASP A 93 26.78 29.33 -24.77
CA ASP A 93 26.42 29.15 -23.35
C ASP A 93 24.91 29.09 -23.18
N PHE A 94 24.44 28.32 -22.19
CA PHE A 94 23.01 28.17 -21.93
C PHE A 94 22.33 29.50 -21.53
N THR A 95 23.11 30.46 -21.04
CA THR A 95 22.67 31.82 -20.67
C THR A 95 22.79 32.83 -21.83
N GLU A 96 23.40 32.44 -22.95
CA GLU A 96 23.72 33.36 -24.05
C GLU A 96 22.59 33.44 -25.07
N ARG A 97 21.76 34.48 -24.95
CA ARG A 97 20.60 34.71 -25.83
C ARG A 97 20.93 34.70 -27.33
N GLU A 98 22.05 35.29 -27.73
CA GLU A 98 22.44 35.35 -29.14
C GLU A 98 22.72 33.94 -29.73
N ALA A 99 23.19 32.99 -28.90
CA ALA A 99 23.37 31.61 -29.34
C ALA A 99 22.04 30.91 -29.68
N TYR A 100 20.95 31.21 -28.95
CA TYR A 100 19.62 30.69 -29.27
C TYR A 100 19.02 31.34 -30.52
N LYS A 101 19.27 32.64 -30.75
CA LYS A 101 18.90 33.29 -32.01
C LYS A 101 19.64 32.69 -33.19
N ASN A 102 20.94 32.42 -33.04
CA ASN A 102 21.73 31.73 -34.06
C ASN A 102 21.18 30.32 -34.32
N LEU A 103 20.85 29.56 -33.27
CA LEU A 103 20.21 28.25 -33.39
C LEU A 103 18.89 28.37 -34.18
N ALA A 104 18.02 29.30 -33.84
CA ALA A 104 16.75 29.54 -34.56
C ALA A 104 16.96 29.83 -36.04
N ASN A 105 17.94 30.67 -36.39
CA ASN A 105 18.30 30.96 -37.78
C ASN A 105 18.81 29.71 -38.51
N ILE A 106 19.62 28.88 -37.86
CA ILE A 106 20.11 27.61 -38.43
C ILE A 106 18.94 26.68 -38.71
N LEU A 107 18.04 26.47 -37.73
CA LEU A 107 16.90 25.57 -37.89
C LEU A 107 15.95 26.07 -38.99
N GLY A 108 15.70 27.37 -39.08
CA GLY A 108 14.88 27.97 -40.13
C GLY A 108 15.48 27.78 -41.54
N ARG A 109 16.82 27.84 -41.66
CA ARG A 109 17.50 27.52 -42.94
C ARG A 109 17.33 26.07 -43.31
N VAL A 110 17.40 25.14 -42.36
CA VAL A 110 17.20 23.70 -42.60
C VAL A 110 15.77 23.43 -43.06
N ASP A 111 14.77 24.01 -42.37
CA ASP A 111 13.36 23.92 -42.78
C ASP A 111 13.16 24.47 -44.21
N GLY A 112 13.77 25.63 -44.53
CA GLY A 112 13.74 26.21 -45.87
C GLY A 112 14.41 25.34 -46.94
N GLN A 113 15.52 24.68 -46.62
CA GLN A 113 16.20 23.72 -47.51
C GLN A 113 15.34 22.48 -47.77
N TRP A 114 14.67 21.97 -46.74
CA TRP A 114 13.79 20.80 -46.87
C TRP A 114 12.42 21.13 -47.46
N ARG A 115 12.05 22.42 -47.50
CA ARG A 115 10.76 22.94 -47.99
C ARG A 115 9.56 22.33 -47.27
N VAL A 116 9.72 21.99 -46.00
CA VAL A 116 8.67 21.44 -45.13
C VAL A 116 9.01 21.78 -43.68
N CYS A 117 7.99 22.02 -42.86
CA CYS A 117 8.19 22.22 -41.43
C CYS A 117 8.65 20.91 -40.79
N SER A 118 9.88 20.89 -40.26
CA SER A 118 10.43 19.70 -39.59
C SER A 118 9.89 19.52 -38.18
N ASN A 119 9.89 18.27 -37.74
CA ASN A 119 9.74 17.93 -36.32
C ASN A 119 10.98 18.40 -35.55
N LYS A 120 10.80 18.96 -34.35
CA LYS A 120 11.88 19.46 -33.50
C LYS A 120 11.90 18.72 -32.17
N LEU A 121 13.03 18.09 -31.86
CA LEU A 121 13.29 17.39 -30.61
C LEU A 121 14.32 18.16 -29.80
N PHE A 122 13.98 18.61 -28.59
CA PHE A 122 14.92 19.27 -27.68
C PHE A 122 15.27 18.33 -26.52
N TYR A 123 16.48 17.77 -26.52
CA TYR A 123 16.98 16.93 -25.43
C TYR A 123 17.84 17.74 -24.47
N LEU A 124 17.41 17.82 -23.21
CA LEU A 124 18.14 18.49 -22.14
C LEU A 124 19.11 17.51 -21.45
N GLY A 125 20.22 17.21 -22.12
CA GLY A 125 21.30 16.34 -21.62
C GLY A 125 22.24 17.04 -20.64
N VAL A 126 21.68 17.87 -19.77
CA VAL A 126 22.40 18.80 -18.90
C VAL A 126 21.95 18.64 -17.45
N PRO A 127 22.75 19.11 -16.47
CA PRO A 127 22.29 19.16 -15.08
C PRO A 127 20.98 19.96 -14.91
N PRO A 128 20.05 19.51 -14.04
CA PRO A 128 18.72 20.14 -13.88
C PRO A 128 18.74 21.63 -13.53
N LEU A 129 19.81 22.11 -12.89
CA LEU A 129 19.96 23.54 -12.56
C LEU A 129 19.93 24.46 -13.79
N TYR A 130 20.21 23.93 -14.99
CA TYR A 130 20.17 24.67 -16.25
C TYR A 130 18.81 24.59 -16.96
N TYR A 131 17.87 23.74 -16.50
CA TYR A 131 16.58 23.56 -17.20
C TYR A 131 15.81 24.86 -17.32
N ARG A 132 15.69 25.63 -16.22
CA ARG A 132 14.98 26.91 -16.25
C ARG A 132 15.61 27.88 -17.26
N THR A 133 16.92 28.07 -17.20
CA THR A 133 17.65 28.95 -18.13
C THR A 133 17.42 28.55 -19.60
N ILE A 134 17.53 27.26 -19.91
CA ILE A 134 17.35 26.78 -21.28
C ILE A 134 15.89 26.95 -21.73
N LEU A 135 14.92 26.60 -20.89
CA LEU A 135 13.50 26.73 -21.21
C LEU A 135 13.08 28.20 -21.40
N ASP A 136 13.59 29.11 -20.56
CA ASP A 136 13.34 30.55 -20.68
C ASP A 136 13.92 31.10 -22.01
N GLU A 137 15.15 30.72 -22.39
CA GLU A 137 15.74 31.17 -23.66
C GLU A 137 15.10 30.49 -24.89
N LEU A 138 14.66 29.22 -24.78
CA LEU A 138 13.85 28.55 -25.80
C LEU A 138 12.52 29.28 -26.03
N LYS A 139 11.88 29.78 -24.96
CA LYS A 139 10.68 30.61 -25.03
C LYS A 139 10.95 31.92 -25.76
N ILE A 140 11.96 32.66 -25.32
CA ILE A 140 12.28 34.01 -25.81
C ILE A 140 12.72 33.97 -27.29
N SER A 141 13.47 32.95 -27.68
CA SER A 141 13.92 32.76 -29.07
C SER A 141 12.82 32.30 -30.02
N GLY A 142 11.64 31.89 -29.51
CA GLY A 142 10.56 31.33 -30.31
C GLY A 142 10.85 29.93 -30.85
N LEU A 143 11.93 29.27 -30.42
CA LEU A 143 12.32 27.92 -30.86
C LEU A 143 11.28 26.85 -30.55
N THR A 144 10.40 27.10 -29.57
CA THR A 144 9.31 26.18 -29.21
C THR A 144 8.05 26.35 -30.07
N ILE A 145 7.94 27.47 -30.80
CA ILE A 145 6.80 27.77 -31.66
C ILE A 145 6.92 26.92 -32.93
N PRO A 146 5.92 26.07 -33.25
CA PRO A 146 5.98 25.28 -34.47
C PRO A 146 5.90 26.19 -35.70
N CYS A 147 6.59 25.83 -36.78
CA CYS A 147 6.57 26.60 -38.03
C CYS A 147 5.22 26.51 -38.76
N SER A 148 4.37 25.55 -38.41
CA SER A 148 3.00 25.41 -38.90
C SER A 148 2.11 24.84 -37.79
N PRO A 149 0.83 25.26 -37.67
CA PRO A 149 -0.11 24.65 -36.73
C PRO A 149 -0.51 23.22 -37.12
N GLU A 150 -0.36 22.85 -38.40
CA GLU A 150 -0.79 21.55 -38.95
C GLU A 150 0.39 20.63 -39.35
N GLU A 151 1.59 21.19 -39.54
CA GLU A 151 2.78 20.44 -39.94
C GLU A 151 3.91 20.55 -38.92
N GLY A 152 4.58 19.43 -38.67
CA GLY A 152 5.72 19.38 -37.75
C GLY A 152 5.31 19.50 -36.28
N TRP A 153 5.89 18.66 -35.42
CA TRP A 153 5.69 18.77 -33.97
C TRP A 153 6.97 19.24 -33.28
N THR A 154 6.82 19.85 -32.10
CA THR A 154 7.93 20.16 -31.19
C THR A 154 7.78 19.32 -29.92
N ARG A 155 8.85 18.68 -29.46
CA ARG A 155 8.88 17.91 -28.20
C ARG A 155 10.13 18.25 -27.40
N VAL A 156 10.02 18.17 -26.07
CA VAL A 156 11.12 18.38 -25.12
C VAL A 156 11.33 17.12 -24.30
N ILE A 157 12.60 16.76 -24.05
CA ILE A 157 13.01 15.56 -23.33
C ILE A 157 13.83 16.00 -22.13
N LEU A 158 13.42 15.58 -20.94
CA LEU A 158 14.06 15.93 -19.68
C LEU A 158 14.52 14.66 -18.96
N GLU A 159 15.72 14.72 -18.42
CA GLU A 159 16.26 13.72 -17.51
C GLU A 159 15.92 14.05 -16.05
N LYS A 160 15.82 13.02 -15.21
CA LYS A 160 15.64 13.19 -13.77
C LYS A 160 16.87 13.88 -13.14
N PRO A 161 16.72 14.57 -11.98
CA PRO A 161 15.51 14.77 -11.19
C PRO A 161 14.53 15.84 -11.74
N PHE A 162 13.23 15.62 -11.51
CA PHE A 162 12.14 16.55 -11.83
C PHE A 162 11.74 17.33 -10.58
N GLY A 163 12.51 18.37 -10.27
CA GLY A 163 12.46 19.06 -8.98
C GLY A 163 13.27 18.33 -7.89
N THR A 164 13.50 19.00 -6.77
CA THR A 164 14.19 18.47 -5.57
C THR A 164 13.28 18.34 -4.36
N ASP A 165 12.08 18.91 -4.46
CA ASP A 165 10.98 18.94 -3.51
C ASP A 165 9.68 19.22 -4.29
N LEU A 166 8.55 19.15 -3.60
CA LEU A 166 7.24 19.40 -4.23
C LEU A 166 7.14 20.79 -4.90
N THR A 167 7.67 21.84 -4.26
CA THR A 167 7.57 23.22 -4.77
C THR A 167 8.36 23.40 -6.06
N SER A 168 9.63 23.00 -6.07
CA SER A 168 10.49 23.08 -7.26
C SER A 168 9.99 22.20 -8.40
N ALA A 169 9.33 21.07 -8.11
CA ALA A 169 8.68 20.25 -9.11
C ALA A 169 7.48 20.96 -9.74
N MET A 170 6.63 21.62 -8.93
CA MET A 170 5.53 22.45 -9.42
C MET A 170 6.01 23.64 -10.24
N ASP A 171 7.10 24.30 -9.82
CA ASP A 171 7.69 25.43 -10.56
C ASP A 171 8.24 25.01 -11.93
N LEU A 172 8.96 23.89 -11.98
CA LEU A 172 9.44 23.31 -13.23
C LEU A 172 8.28 22.92 -14.16
N ASP A 173 7.23 22.33 -13.60
CA ASP A 173 6.06 21.92 -14.36
C ASP A 173 5.27 23.13 -14.90
N SER A 174 5.07 24.16 -14.09
CA SER A 174 4.44 25.42 -14.54
C SER A 174 5.22 26.07 -15.67
N LEU A 175 6.55 26.07 -15.59
CA LEU A 175 7.41 26.58 -16.67
C LEU A 175 7.24 25.77 -17.95
N LEU A 176 7.26 24.43 -17.86
CA LEU A 176 7.04 23.53 -19.00
C LEU A 176 5.66 23.71 -19.62
N GLY A 177 4.60 23.77 -18.81
CA GLY A 177 3.23 23.99 -19.27
C GLY A 177 3.00 25.36 -19.91
N SER A 178 3.87 26.34 -19.64
CA SER A 178 3.85 27.64 -20.33
C SER A 178 4.44 27.60 -21.75
N LEU A 179 5.10 26.49 -22.11
CA LEU A 179 5.88 26.32 -23.34
C LEU A 179 5.37 25.18 -24.23
N PHE A 180 4.90 24.11 -23.59
CA PHE A 180 4.59 22.83 -24.22
C PHE A 180 3.28 22.30 -23.69
N ARG A 181 2.51 21.62 -24.54
CA ARG A 181 1.42 20.75 -24.11
C ARG A 181 1.99 19.46 -23.52
N GLU A 182 1.24 18.76 -22.67
CA GLU A 182 1.74 17.56 -21.98
C GLU A 182 2.12 16.44 -22.95
N GLU A 183 1.47 16.33 -24.12
CA GLU A 183 1.84 15.40 -25.19
C GLU A 183 3.20 15.68 -25.86
N GLN A 184 3.77 16.87 -25.60
CA GLN A 184 5.05 17.32 -26.11
C GLN A 184 6.20 17.13 -25.09
N ILE A 185 5.90 16.75 -23.85
CA ILE A 185 6.88 16.66 -22.76
C ILE A 185 7.23 15.20 -22.47
N TYR A 186 8.51 14.85 -22.53
CA TYR A 186 9.02 13.48 -22.35
C TYR A 186 9.96 13.45 -21.14
N ARG A 187 9.41 13.12 -19.98
CA ARG A 187 10.14 13.02 -18.71
C ARG A 187 10.66 11.59 -18.54
N VAL A 188 11.97 11.43 -18.64
CA VAL A 188 12.64 10.11 -18.67
C VAL A 188 12.77 9.51 -17.27
N ASP A 189 12.12 8.37 -17.07
CA ASP A 189 12.52 7.37 -16.09
C ASP A 189 12.94 6.09 -16.83
N HIS A 190 14.25 5.86 -16.96
CA HIS A 190 14.78 4.74 -17.73
C HIS A 190 14.39 3.35 -17.19
N TYR A 191 13.90 3.22 -15.96
CA TYR A 191 13.40 1.93 -15.47
C TYR A 191 12.15 1.49 -16.22
N LEU A 192 11.27 2.42 -16.62
CA LEU A 192 10.07 2.11 -17.41
C LEU A 192 10.42 1.47 -18.76
N ALA A 193 11.61 1.74 -19.30
CA ALA A 193 12.07 1.18 -20.56
C ALA A 193 12.77 -0.18 -20.45
N LYS A 194 12.99 -0.70 -19.25
CA LYS A 194 13.52 -2.06 -19.07
C LYS A 194 12.51 -3.08 -19.58
N GLU A 195 12.99 -4.07 -20.34
CA GLU A 195 12.14 -5.08 -20.98
C GLU A 195 11.21 -5.80 -19.99
N THR A 196 11.74 -6.18 -18.83
CA THR A 196 10.99 -6.79 -17.73
C THR A 196 9.94 -5.85 -17.15
N VAL A 197 10.21 -4.55 -17.06
CA VAL A 197 9.23 -3.57 -16.55
C VAL A 197 8.09 -3.37 -17.54
N ARG A 198 8.40 -3.27 -18.83
CA ARG A 198 7.41 -3.18 -19.91
C ARG A 198 6.46 -4.37 -19.92
N ASN A 199 6.97 -5.57 -19.66
CA ASN A 199 6.16 -6.78 -19.60
C ASN A 199 5.18 -6.82 -18.41
N ILE A 200 5.31 -5.96 -17.38
CA ILE A 200 4.35 -5.94 -16.25
C ILE A 200 2.92 -5.69 -16.75
N LEU A 201 2.74 -4.82 -17.75
CA LEU A 201 1.42 -4.51 -18.31
C LEU A 201 0.78 -5.74 -18.97
N ALA A 202 1.54 -6.43 -19.84
CA ALA A 202 1.08 -7.68 -20.48
C ALA A 202 0.87 -8.78 -19.42
N PHE A 203 1.78 -8.92 -18.48
CA PHE A 203 1.70 -9.88 -17.40
C PHE A 203 0.42 -9.70 -16.59
N ARG A 204 0.11 -8.50 -16.11
CA ARG A 204 -1.07 -8.25 -15.27
C ARG A 204 -2.39 -8.33 -16.02
N PHE A 205 -2.46 -7.80 -17.23
CA PHE A 205 -3.74 -7.55 -17.90
C PHE A 205 -4.05 -8.51 -19.05
N SER A 206 -3.10 -9.33 -19.49
CA SER A 206 -3.32 -10.36 -20.53
C SER A 206 -3.44 -11.78 -19.96
N ASN A 207 -3.34 -11.96 -18.64
CA ASN A 207 -3.40 -13.26 -17.98
C ASN A 207 -4.61 -13.36 -17.05
N SER A 208 -5.69 -13.98 -17.53
CA SER A 208 -6.99 -14.04 -16.83
C SER A 208 -6.94 -14.70 -15.44
N PHE A 209 -5.99 -15.59 -15.20
CA PHE A 209 -5.84 -16.26 -13.91
C PHE A 209 -5.33 -15.34 -12.79
N LEU A 210 -4.72 -14.19 -13.13
CA LEU A 210 -4.22 -13.23 -12.16
C LEU A 210 -5.33 -12.28 -11.67
N THR A 211 -6.23 -11.87 -12.56
CA THR A 211 -7.24 -10.82 -12.30
C THR A 211 -8.06 -11.05 -11.02
N PRO A 212 -8.64 -12.25 -10.75
CA PRO A 212 -9.45 -12.46 -9.54
C PRO A 212 -8.66 -12.39 -8.24
N SER A 213 -7.35 -12.62 -8.31
CA SER A 213 -6.44 -12.68 -7.18
C SER A 213 -5.75 -11.35 -6.89
N TRP A 214 -5.94 -10.34 -7.74
CA TRP A 214 -5.17 -9.09 -7.70
C TRP A 214 -5.84 -7.98 -6.87
N ASN A 215 -6.24 -8.30 -5.64
CA ASN A 215 -6.97 -7.41 -4.73
C ASN A 215 -6.68 -7.73 -3.26
N ASN A 216 -7.14 -6.89 -2.34
CA ASN A 216 -6.89 -6.95 -0.89
C ASN A 216 -7.50 -8.19 -0.21
N LYS A 217 -8.46 -8.86 -0.84
CA LYS A 217 -9.04 -10.13 -0.38
C LYS A 217 -8.07 -11.30 -0.56
N ASN A 218 -7.15 -11.19 -1.52
CA ASN A 218 -6.23 -12.27 -1.89
C ASN A 218 -4.75 -11.90 -1.72
N ILE A 219 -4.38 -10.62 -1.82
CA ILE A 219 -3.02 -10.13 -1.57
C ILE A 219 -2.87 -9.78 -0.08
N GLU A 220 -1.82 -10.31 0.53
CA GLU A 220 -1.45 -10.03 1.91
C GLU A 220 -0.52 -8.83 2.02
N LYS A 221 0.52 -8.80 1.19
CA LYS A 221 1.53 -7.73 1.14
C LYS A 221 2.25 -7.70 -0.20
N ILE A 222 2.82 -6.54 -0.52
CA ILE A 222 3.71 -6.35 -1.67
C ILE A 222 5.05 -5.80 -1.16
N GLU A 223 6.15 -6.33 -1.66
CA GLU A 223 7.51 -5.84 -1.37
C GLU A 223 8.20 -5.46 -2.69
N ILE A 224 8.77 -4.26 -2.77
CA ILE A 224 9.50 -3.75 -3.93
C ILE A 224 10.89 -3.37 -3.43
N LYS A 225 11.91 -4.09 -3.90
CA LYS A 225 13.29 -3.95 -3.43
C LYS A 225 14.20 -3.52 -4.57
N LEU A 226 15.09 -2.57 -4.29
CA LEU A 226 16.17 -2.14 -5.17
C LEU A 226 17.45 -2.01 -4.33
N LEU A 227 18.22 -3.09 -4.26
CA LEU A 227 19.43 -3.19 -3.46
C LEU A 227 20.66 -3.15 -4.34
N GLU A 228 21.73 -2.50 -3.86
CA GLU A 228 22.98 -2.34 -4.58
C GLU A 228 24.18 -2.74 -3.71
N LYS A 229 25.13 -3.47 -4.32
CA LYS A 229 26.43 -3.76 -3.71
C LYS A 229 27.36 -2.54 -3.67
N GLY A 230 27.27 -1.68 -4.68
CA GLY A 230 28.12 -0.50 -4.77
C GLY A 230 27.80 0.54 -3.70
N GLY A 231 28.84 1.18 -3.14
CA GLY A 231 28.71 2.43 -2.38
C GLY A 231 28.48 3.63 -3.31
N VAL A 232 28.57 4.85 -2.76
CA VAL A 232 28.33 6.09 -3.52
C VAL A 232 29.56 6.47 -4.36
N GLY A 233 30.75 6.11 -3.90
CA GLY A 233 32.00 6.24 -4.64
C GLY A 233 32.33 7.70 -4.97
N ARG A 234 32.60 7.99 -6.25
CA ARG A 234 32.99 9.34 -6.71
C ARG A 234 31.83 10.34 -6.78
N ARG A 235 30.60 9.90 -6.50
CA ARG A 235 29.38 10.74 -6.61
C ARG A 235 28.95 11.35 -5.27
N GLY A 236 29.83 11.36 -4.25
CA GLY A 236 29.53 11.85 -2.90
C GLY A 236 28.88 13.23 -2.89
N GLU A 237 29.50 14.21 -3.57
CA GLU A 237 29.02 15.61 -3.61
C GLU A 237 27.58 15.76 -4.14
N PHE A 238 27.21 14.95 -5.13
CA PHE A 238 25.86 14.95 -5.68
C PHE A 238 24.90 14.16 -4.76
N TYR A 239 25.29 12.94 -4.38
CA TYR A 239 24.44 12.03 -3.64
C TYR A 239 24.09 12.55 -2.24
N ASP A 240 25.00 13.27 -1.60
CA ASP A 240 24.82 13.81 -0.25
C ASP A 240 23.71 14.86 -0.15
N LYS A 241 23.35 15.48 -1.27
CA LYS A 241 22.22 16.42 -1.37
C LYS A 241 20.91 15.72 -1.72
N VAL A 242 20.97 14.50 -2.25
CA VAL A 242 19.83 13.77 -2.81
C VAL A 242 19.29 12.75 -1.81
N GLY A 243 20.15 11.85 -1.32
CA GLY A 243 19.78 10.71 -0.48
C GLY A 243 19.12 9.56 -1.24
N ALA A 244 19.07 8.38 -0.64
CA ALA A 244 18.51 7.19 -1.28
C ALA A 244 17.03 7.35 -1.64
N LEU A 245 16.23 8.04 -0.81
CA LEU A 245 14.79 8.18 -1.07
C LEU A 245 14.51 9.02 -2.32
N ARG A 246 15.25 10.10 -2.56
CA ARG A 246 15.10 10.88 -3.81
C ARG A 246 15.77 10.21 -5.01
N ASP A 247 16.91 9.53 -4.82
CA ASP A 247 17.68 8.95 -5.93
C ASP A 247 16.88 7.87 -6.67
N VAL A 248 16.22 6.97 -5.92
CA VAL A 248 15.50 5.81 -6.49
C VAL A 248 14.12 5.54 -5.89
N GLY A 249 13.80 6.10 -4.72
CA GLY A 249 12.51 5.88 -4.07
C GLY A 249 11.37 6.66 -4.72
N GLN A 250 11.51 7.99 -4.79
CA GLN A 250 10.54 8.93 -5.35
C GLN A 250 10.20 8.62 -6.82
N ASN A 251 11.16 8.09 -7.59
CA ASN A 251 10.99 7.76 -8.99
C ASN A 251 10.77 6.25 -9.21
N HIS A 252 11.84 5.46 -9.32
CA HIS A 252 11.82 4.08 -9.81
C HIS A 252 10.90 3.17 -8.98
N LEU A 253 11.02 3.20 -7.66
CA LEU A 253 10.21 2.35 -6.78
C LEU A 253 8.72 2.70 -6.82
N LEU A 254 8.38 3.99 -6.88
CA LEU A 254 6.99 4.42 -7.03
C LEU A 254 6.43 4.13 -8.43
N GLN A 255 7.25 4.21 -9.47
CA GLN A 255 6.85 3.79 -10.82
C GLN A 255 6.56 2.28 -10.89
N LEU A 256 7.43 1.44 -10.29
CA LEU A 256 7.19 0.00 -10.19
C LEU A 256 5.94 -0.31 -9.35
N LEU A 257 5.74 0.40 -8.23
CA LEU A 257 4.51 0.31 -7.44
C LEU A 257 3.30 0.56 -8.32
N SER A 258 3.30 1.68 -9.05
CA SER A 258 2.15 2.08 -9.87
C SER A 258 1.79 1.01 -10.92
N LEU A 259 2.78 0.40 -11.57
CA LEU A 259 2.56 -0.66 -12.55
C LEU A 259 1.95 -1.93 -11.92
N PHE A 260 2.28 -2.23 -10.66
CA PHE A 260 1.74 -3.39 -9.93
C PHE A 260 0.38 -3.13 -9.28
N THR A 261 0.01 -1.88 -9.03
CA THR A 261 -1.22 -1.53 -8.30
C THR A 261 -2.24 -0.71 -9.09
N MET A 262 -1.91 -0.26 -10.31
CA MET A 262 -2.88 0.41 -11.19
C MET A 262 -4.03 -0.52 -11.60
N ASP A 263 -5.17 0.05 -11.98
CA ASP A 263 -6.28 -0.74 -12.56
C ASP A 263 -5.98 -1.08 -14.02
N ASN A 264 -6.80 -1.95 -14.59
CA ASN A 264 -6.78 -2.21 -16.01
C ASN A 264 -7.09 -0.90 -16.77
N PRO A 265 -6.22 -0.45 -17.68
CA PRO A 265 -6.41 0.79 -18.44
C PRO A 265 -7.57 0.72 -19.45
N GLY A 266 -8.16 -0.45 -19.68
CA GLY A 266 -9.25 -0.69 -20.63
C GLY A 266 -8.77 -0.71 -22.08
N GLN A 267 -8.00 0.29 -22.49
CA GLN A 267 -7.31 0.33 -23.79
C GLN A 267 -5.80 0.48 -23.59
N PHE A 268 -5.04 -0.17 -24.48
CA PHE A 268 -3.58 -0.06 -24.50
C PHE A 268 -3.17 1.24 -25.22
N SER A 269 -3.29 2.38 -24.53
CA SER A 269 -2.83 3.68 -25.01
C SER A 269 -2.00 4.39 -23.94
N ALA A 270 -1.03 5.22 -24.37
CA ALA A 270 -0.17 5.98 -23.49
C ALA A 270 -0.97 6.86 -22.51
N GLU A 271 -2.07 7.47 -22.97
CA GLU A 271 -2.96 8.27 -22.14
C GLU A 271 -3.61 7.44 -21.03
N ASN A 272 -4.27 6.33 -21.38
CA ASN A 272 -4.99 5.52 -20.40
C ASN A 272 -4.04 4.85 -19.39
N ILE A 273 -2.88 4.37 -19.85
CA ILE A 273 -1.87 3.77 -18.97
C ILE A 273 -1.35 4.81 -17.96
N ARG A 274 -0.93 5.99 -18.43
CA ARG A 274 -0.47 7.08 -17.54
C ARG A 274 -1.56 7.54 -16.59
N LYS A 275 -2.80 7.66 -17.05
CA LYS A 275 -3.95 7.99 -16.22
C LYS A 275 -4.13 7.00 -15.07
N GLN A 276 -4.01 5.70 -15.33
CA GLN A 276 -4.14 4.69 -14.27
C GLN A 276 -2.93 4.64 -13.32
N ARG A 277 -1.70 4.87 -13.82
CA ARG A 277 -0.52 5.04 -12.95
C ARG A 277 -0.66 6.26 -12.03
N SER A 278 -1.04 7.40 -12.60
CA SER A 278 -1.32 8.63 -11.83
C SER A 278 -2.44 8.40 -10.80
N ALA A 279 -3.55 7.77 -11.20
CA ALA A 279 -4.67 7.52 -10.31
C ALA A 279 -4.26 6.73 -9.07
N VAL A 280 -3.42 5.70 -9.21
CA VAL A 280 -2.96 4.93 -8.04
C VAL A 280 -1.93 5.68 -7.19
N LEU A 281 -1.01 6.41 -7.82
CA LEU A 281 -0.03 7.24 -7.10
C LEU A 281 -0.72 8.35 -6.28
N SER A 282 -1.78 8.97 -6.82
CA SER A 282 -2.56 10.01 -6.12
C SER A 282 -3.27 9.50 -4.85
N LYS A 283 -3.41 8.17 -4.72
CA LYS A 283 -4.03 7.48 -3.57
C LYS A 283 -3.01 6.92 -2.59
N LEU A 284 -1.72 7.18 -2.77
CA LEU A 284 -0.72 6.88 -1.75
C LEU A 284 -1.04 7.67 -0.48
N ARG A 285 -1.11 6.96 0.66
CA ARG A 285 -1.41 7.58 1.94
C ARG A 285 -0.27 8.48 2.37
N VAL A 286 -0.59 9.75 2.59
CA VAL A 286 0.34 10.76 3.12
C VAL A 286 0.44 10.60 4.64
N PHE A 287 1.65 10.47 5.18
CA PHE A 287 1.87 10.22 6.60
C PHE A 287 1.92 11.50 7.44
N THR A 288 1.42 11.41 8.67
CA THR A 288 1.75 12.32 9.76
C THR A 288 3.19 12.08 10.28
N SER A 289 3.78 13.02 11.01
CA SER A 289 5.14 12.86 11.56
C SER A 289 5.29 11.63 12.48
N GLU A 290 4.25 11.30 13.26
CA GLU A 290 4.20 10.08 14.09
C GLU A 290 4.19 8.81 13.23
N GLU A 291 3.41 8.82 12.14
CA GLU A 291 3.36 7.72 11.19
C GLU A 291 4.69 7.55 10.44
N VAL A 292 5.38 8.63 10.05
CA VAL A 292 6.71 8.53 9.42
C VAL A 292 7.69 7.79 10.34
N THR A 293 7.68 8.08 11.64
CA THR A 293 8.56 7.42 12.62
C THR A 293 8.30 5.91 12.71
N SER A 294 7.03 5.48 12.60
CA SER A 294 6.64 4.07 12.72
C SER A 294 6.59 3.31 11.39
N HIS A 295 6.51 4.01 10.27
CA HIS A 295 6.36 3.44 8.92
C HIS A 295 7.58 3.63 8.03
N THR A 296 8.64 4.24 8.53
CA THR A 296 9.89 4.39 7.79
C THR A 296 11.08 3.93 8.60
N VAL A 297 12.13 3.53 7.91
CA VAL A 297 13.44 3.19 8.44
C VAL A 297 14.45 3.84 7.51
N ARG A 298 15.47 4.51 8.06
CA ARG A 298 16.55 5.14 7.28
C ARG A 298 17.89 4.83 7.91
N GLY A 299 18.89 4.54 7.08
CA GLY A 299 20.22 4.20 7.55
C GLY A 299 21.33 4.76 6.65
N GLN A 300 22.54 4.81 7.20
CA GLN A 300 23.75 5.25 6.52
C GLN A 300 24.86 4.21 6.71
N TYR A 301 25.52 3.76 5.64
CA TYR A 301 26.61 2.80 5.81
C TYR A 301 27.83 3.45 6.47
N MET A 302 28.52 2.68 7.31
CA MET A 302 29.74 3.11 7.97
C MET A 302 30.83 3.44 6.94
N GLY A 303 31.47 4.60 7.12
CA GLY A 303 32.45 5.13 6.18
C GLY A 303 31.88 6.00 5.06
N TYR A 304 30.56 6.21 4.99
CA TYR A 304 29.95 7.14 4.02
C TYR A 304 30.50 8.57 4.13
N LYS A 305 30.63 9.08 5.35
CA LYS A 305 31.20 10.42 5.63
C LYS A 305 32.64 10.59 5.16
N SER A 306 33.38 9.49 4.99
CA SER A 306 34.74 9.50 4.46
C SER A 306 34.82 9.45 2.93
N GLU A 307 33.68 9.34 2.22
CA GLU A 307 33.66 9.33 0.77
C GLU A 307 33.87 10.74 0.19
N LYS A 308 34.53 10.81 -0.96
CA LYS A 308 34.93 12.10 -1.57
C LYS A 308 33.70 12.97 -1.87
N GLY A 309 33.66 14.15 -1.27
CA GLY A 309 32.61 15.16 -1.46
C GLY A 309 31.40 15.02 -0.53
N VAL A 310 31.42 14.10 0.44
CA VAL A 310 30.39 13.99 1.50
C VAL A 310 30.76 14.90 2.67
N ARG A 311 29.78 15.52 3.33
CA ARG A 311 30.02 16.35 4.52
C ARG A 311 30.27 15.49 5.77
N ASP A 312 31.16 15.94 6.66
CA ASP A 312 31.50 15.24 7.91
C ASP A 312 30.31 15.11 8.88
N ASP A 313 29.38 16.07 8.84
CA ASP A 313 28.15 16.09 9.63
C ASP A 313 26.96 15.44 8.92
N SER A 314 27.15 14.84 7.74
CA SER A 314 26.04 14.35 6.92
C SER A 314 25.17 13.31 7.61
N GLU A 315 23.86 13.58 7.66
CA GLU A 315 22.84 12.61 8.07
C GLU A 315 22.13 11.98 6.86
N THR A 316 22.65 12.16 5.64
CA THR A 316 22.00 11.65 4.43
C THR A 316 21.90 10.13 4.43
N GLU A 317 20.70 9.60 4.17
CA GLU A 317 20.46 8.18 4.16
C GLU A 317 21.01 7.50 2.89
N THR A 318 21.65 6.36 3.07
CA THR A 318 22.12 5.47 1.99
C THR A 318 21.28 4.19 1.91
N TYR A 319 20.35 4.01 2.85
CA TYR A 319 19.37 2.94 2.92
C TYR A 319 18.04 3.51 3.42
N PHE A 320 16.94 3.00 2.89
CA PHE A 320 15.63 3.19 3.48
C PHE A 320 14.71 1.97 3.29
N LYS A 321 13.73 1.88 4.18
CA LYS A 321 12.55 1.03 4.04
C LYS A 321 11.31 1.85 4.39
N VAL A 322 10.29 1.86 3.56
CA VAL A 322 9.02 2.57 3.77
C VAL A 322 7.87 1.58 3.67
N LYS A 323 6.99 1.55 4.68
CA LYS A 323 5.74 0.81 4.67
C LYS A 323 4.61 1.72 4.20
N ALA A 324 4.33 1.70 2.91
CA ALA A 324 3.30 2.47 2.23
C ALA A 324 1.92 1.76 2.23
N TYR A 325 0.88 2.55 1.99
CA TYR A 325 -0.47 2.07 1.70
C TYR A 325 -1.05 2.85 0.52
N VAL A 326 -1.88 2.19 -0.27
CA VAL A 326 -2.68 2.80 -1.33
C VAL A 326 -4.14 2.75 -0.91
N ASP A 327 -4.75 3.91 -0.71
CA ASP A 327 -6.14 4.06 -0.27
C ASP A 327 -7.10 3.95 -1.47
N LYS A 328 -7.08 2.77 -2.10
CA LYS A 328 -7.93 2.36 -3.22
C LYS A 328 -8.55 1.00 -2.93
N ASP A 329 -9.78 0.76 -3.33
CA ASP A 329 -10.58 -0.41 -2.93
C ASP A 329 -9.84 -1.75 -3.06
N ASP A 330 -9.19 -2.01 -4.20
CA ASP A 330 -8.46 -3.27 -4.44
C ASP A 330 -7.18 -3.40 -3.61
N PHE A 331 -6.64 -2.34 -3.02
CA PHE A 331 -5.39 -2.38 -2.24
C PHE A 331 -5.54 -1.82 -0.83
N TYR A 332 -6.75 -1.44 -0.42
CA TYR A 332 -7.01 -0.85 0.88
C TYR A 332 -6.55 -1.79 2.00
N GLY A 333 -5.72 -1.27 2.90
CA GLY A 333 -5.16 -2.02 4.02
C GLY A 333 -4.05 -3.02 3.68
N VAL A 334 -3.67 -3.17 2.41
CA VAL A 334 -2.52 -4.01 2.00
C VAL A 334 -1.23 -3.22 2.23
N PRO A 335 -0.31 -3.69 3.10
CA PRO A 335 0.99 -3.04 3.26
C PRO A 335 1.87 -3.26 2.04
N ILE A 336 2.47 -2.16 1.56
CA ILE A 336 3.43 -2.16 0.46
C ILE A 336 4.77 -1.68 0.99
N TYR A 337 5.81 -2.50 0.87
CA TYR A 337 7.14 -2.18 1.36
C TYR A 337 8.02 -1.70 0.21
N LEU A 338 8.51 -0.47 0.29
CA LEU A 338 9.50 0.09 -0.63
C LEU A 338 10.86 0.06 0.08
N GLU A 339 11.84 -0.64 -0.49
CA GLU A 339 13.14 -0.83 0.14
C GLU A 339 14.27 -0.56 -0.86
N SER A 340 15.24 0.24 -0.45
CA SER A 340 16.44 0.46 -1.25
C SER A 340 17.65 0.74 -0.37
N GLY A 341 18.83 0.36 -0.85
CA GLY A 341 20.07 0.86 -0.26
C GLY A 341 21.33 0.44 -0.98
N LYS A 342 22.40 1.11 -0.60
CA LYS A 342 23.76 0.96 -1.15
C LYS A 342 24.69 0.28 -0.16
N ALA A 343 25.81 -0.24 -0.68
CA ALA A 343 26.83 -0.97 0.07
C ALA A 343 26.28 -2.20 0.84
N LEU A 344 25.32 -2.91 0.24
CA LEU A 344 24.72 -4.13 0.80
C LEU A 344 25.40 -5.38 0.22
N ASN A 345 25.19 -6.54 0.85
CA ASN A 345 25.79 -7.79 0.37
C ASN A 345 25.16 -8.35 -0.92
N THR A 346 24.05 -7.78 -1.40
CA THR A 346 23.31 -8.23 -2.58
C THR A 346 22.95 -7.05 -3.48
N ALA A 347 23.04 -7.27 -4.81
CA ALA A 347 22.47 -6.38 -5.81
C ALA A 347 21.23 -7.07 -6.39
N LYS A 348 20.06 -6.47 -6.21
CA LYS A 348 18.78 -7.10 -6.58
C LYS A 348 17.71 -6.06 -6.82
N THR A 349 16.96 -6.19 -7.91
CA THR A 349 15.70 -5.47 -8.11
C THR A 349 14.58 -6.47 -8.27
N GLU A 350 13.61 -6.46 -7.36
CA GLU A 350 12.56 -7.48 -7.29
C GLU A 350 11.25 -6.93 -6.72
N ILE A 351 10.13 -7.40 -7.26
CA ILE A 351 8.80 -7.23 -6.70
C ILE A 351 8.31 -8.59 -6.20
N THR A 352 7.90 -8.66 -4.94
CA THR A 352 7.32 -9.86 -4.33
C THR A 352 5.89 -9.59 -3.92
N VAL A 353 4.93 -10.34 -4.47
CA VAL A 353 3.52 -10.32 -4.08
C VAL A 353 3.23 -11.57 -3.27
N THR A 354 2.91 -11.40 -1.99
CA THR A 354 2.54 -12.51 -1.11
C THR A 354 1.02 -12.60 -1.04
N PHE A 355 0.48 -13.77 -1.37
CA PHE A 355 -0.96 -14.03 -1.33
C PHE A 355 -1.38 -14.55 0.05
N ARG A 356 -2.56 -14.13 0.50
CA ARG A 356 -3.21 -14.61 1.71
C ARG A 356 -3.46 -16.11 1.60
N HIS A 357 -3.19 -16.82 2.69
CA HIS A 357 -3.53 -18.22 2.80
C HIS A 357 -4.90 -18.38 3.46
N LYS A 358 -5.91 -18.87 2.71
CA LYS A 358 -7.27 -19.05 3.23
C LYS A 358 -7.32 -20.20 4.25
N SER A 359 -8.11 -20.00 5.31
CA SER A 359 -8.41 -21.04 6.32
C SER A 359 -9.89 -21.41 6.26
N PRO A 360 -10.26 -22.70 6.46
CA PRO A 360 -9.36 -23.83 6.74
C PRO A 360 -8.50 -24.23 5.53
N CYS A 361 -7.29 -24.73 5.78
CA CYS A 361 -6.35 -25.17 4.75
C CYS A 361 -5.90 -26.63 4.97
N LEU A 362 -5.36 -27.25 3.93
CA LEU A 362 -4.78 -28.60 3.99
C LEU A 362 -3.29 -28.62 4.39
N CYS A 363 -2.76 -27.52 4.92
CA CYS A 363 -1.37 -27.50 5.41
C CYS A 363 -1.20 -28.37 6.67
N PRO A 364 0.01 -28.91 6.91
CA PRO A 364 0.31 -29.63 8.15
C PRO A 364 0.01 -28.78 9.40
N PRO A 365 -0.45 -29.38 10.51
CA PRO A 365 -0.64 -28.67 11.77
C PRO A 365 0.65 -27.92 12.21
N GLY A 366 0.54 -26.62 12.45
CA GLY A 366 1.66 -25.77 12.90
C GLY A 366 2.47 -25.12 11.77
N GLU A 367 2.25 -25.48 10.50
CA GLU A 367 2.90 -24.85 9.36
C GLU A 367 1.86 -24.33 8.36
N HIS A 368 1.94 -23.05 8.01
CA HIS A 368 1.13 -22.46 6.95
C HIS A 368 2.05 -21.88 5.87
N PHE A 369 1.74 -22.18 4.62
CA PHE A 369 2.53 -21.74 3.48
C PHE A 369 1.73 -20.81 2.58
N GLN A 370 2.30 -19.66 2.26
CA GLN A 370 1.70 -18.70 1.36
C GLN A 370 2.14 -18.95 -0.08
N ASN A 371 1.25 -18.66 -1.03
CA ASN A 371 1.68 -18.54 -2.42
C ASN A 371 2.38 -17.19 -2.60
N VAL A 372 3.43 -17.19 -3.40
CA VAL A 372 4.27 -16.01 -3.60
C VAL A 372 4.56 -15.87 -5.09
N LEU A 373 4.28 -14.69 -5.64
CA LEU A 373 4.76 -14.29 -6.96
C LEU A 373 5.99 -13.40 -6.77
N ILE A 374 7.06 -13.72 -7.48
CA ILE A 374 8.34 -13.01 -7.45
C ILE A 374 8.67 -12.57 -8.86
N TYR A 375 8.82 -11.26 -9.05
CA TYR A 375 9.13 -10.63 -10.32
C TYR A 375 10.51 -9.98 -10.22
N THR A 376 11.53 -10.66 -10.72
CA THR A 376 12.94 -10.26 -10.62
C THR A 376 13.37 -9.51 -11.89
N LEU A 377 13.85 -8.29 -11.71
CA LEU A 377 14.37 -7.44 -12.79
C LEU A 377 15.88 -7.59 -12.90
N THR A 378 16.58 -7.70 -11.78
CA THR A 378 18.03 -7.91 -11.72
C THR A 378 18.38 -8.74 -10.48
N PRO A 379 19.45 -9.56 -10.49
CA PRO A 379 20.42 -9.77 -11.58
C PRO A 379 19.94 -10.73 -12.67
N GLU A 380 18.89 -11.52 -12.39
CA GLU A 380 18.33 -12.50 -13.32
C GLU A 380 16.89 -12.11 -13.65
N GLU A 381 16.64 -11.73 -14.91
CA GLU A 381 15.30 -11.39 -15.40
C GLU A 381 14.38 -12.62 -15.35
N LYS A 382 13.53 -12.72 -14.32
CA LYS A 382 12.72 -13.92 -14.05
C LYS A 382 11.37 -13.60 -13.43
N ILE A 383 10.38 -14.44 -13.73
CA ILE A 383 9.08 -14.46 -13.05
C ILE A 383 8.93 -15.83 -12.39
N THR A 384 8.76 -15.86 -11.07
CA THR A 384 8.65 -17.09 -10.29
C THR A 384 7.37 -17.10 -9.48
N THR A 385 6.55 -18.13 -9.64
CA THR A 385 5.40 -18.40 -8.77
C THR A 385 5.69 -19.58 -7.88
N ARG A 386 5.68 -19.37 -6.57
CA ARG A 386 5.89 -20.41 -5.56
C ARG A 386 4.55 -20.92 -5.05
N PHE A 387 4.38 -22.24 -5.08
CA PHE A 387 3.15 -22.94 -4.68
C PHE A 387 3.47 -24.26 -3.98
N LEU A 388 2.47 -24.90 -3.38
CA LEU A 388 2.63 -26.18 -2.70
C LEU A 388 2.22 -27.33 -3.60
N VAL A 389 2.98 -28.43 -3.54
CA VAL A 389 2.60 -29.72 -4.12
C VAL A 389 2.84 -30.85 -3.13
N LYS A 390 2.14 -31.96 -3.32
CA LYS A 390 2.43 -33.21 -2.61
C LYS A 390 3.77 -33.77 -3.10
N LYS A 391 4.69 -34.09 -2.18
CA LYS A 391 5.89 -34.85 -2.52
C LYS A 391 5.50 -36.24 -3.06
N PRO A 392 6.14 -36.74 -4.13
CA PRO A 392 5.99 -38.13 -4.53
C PRO A 392 6.31 -39.10 -3.37
N GLY A 393 5.58 -40.23 -3.31
CA GLY A 393 5.69 -41.21 -2.22
C GLY A 393 4.37 -41.43 -1.47
N HIS A 394 4.39 -42.31 -0.46
CA HIS A 394 3.18 -42.72 0.28
C HIS A 394 2.67 -41.68 1.27
N ALA A 395 3.54 -40.83 1.82
CA ALA A 395 3.16 -39.82 2.80
C ALA A 395 2.51 -38.59 2.13
N TYR A 396 1.55 -37.97 2.83
CA TYR A 396 0.94 -36.70 2.43
C TYR A 396 1.76 -35.53 2.98
N ILE A 397 2.94 -35.32 2.39
CA ILE A 397 3.86 -34.24 2.76
C ILE A 397 3.81 -33.18 1.67
N LEU A 398 3.44 -31.96 2.03
CA LEU A 398 3.47 -30.83 1.11
C LEU A 398 4.89 -30.24 1.05
N SER A 399 5.28 -29.73 -0.12
CA SER A 399 6.55 -29.08 -0.36
C SER A 399 6.36 -27.86 -1.24
N PRO A 400 7.04 -26.74 -0.97
CA PRO A 400 7.08 -25.62 -1.90
C PRO A 400 7.79 -26.01 -3.20
N GLN A 401 7.24 -25.58 -4.32
CA GLN A 401 7.80 -25.70 -5.67
C GLN A 401 7.60 -24.39 -6.43
N ASN A 402 8.37 -24.22 -7.50
CA ASN A 402 8.39 -23.00 -8.31
C ASN A 402 7.96 -23.31 -9.74
N PHE A 403 7.10 -22.47 -10.30
CA PHE A 403 7.01 -22.27 -11.74
C PHE A 403 7.87 -21.06 -12.08
N GLU A 404 8.87 -21.25 -12.93
CA GLU A 404 9.84 -20.22 -13.31
C GLU A 404 9.73 -19.94 -14.81
N PHE A 405 9.57 -18.66 -15.14
CA PHE A 405 9.83 -18.12 -16.47
C PHE A 405 11.13 -17.33 -16.42
N ASP A 406 12.12 -17.77 -17.20
CA ASP A 406 13.44 -17.18 -17.29
C ASP A 406 13.61 -16.54 -18.67
N TYR A 407 13.79 -15.23 -18.70
CA TYR A 407 13.87 -14.47 -19.94
C TYR A 407 15.08 -14.85 -20.80
N GLN A 408 16.22 -15.16 -20.18
CA GLN A 408 17.44 -15.51 -20.92
C GLN A 408 17.36 -16.91 -21.52
N LYS A 409 16.59 -17.82 -20.89
CA LYS A 409 16.29 -19.14 -21.45
C LYS A 409 15.21 -19.08 -22.53
N ALA A 410 14.21 -18.22 -22.36
CA ALA A 410 13.08 -18.12 -23.29
C ALA A 410 13.42 -17.34 -24.58
N TYR A 411 14.28 -16.32 -24.48
CA TYR A 411 14.59 -15.42 -25.58
C TYR A 411 16.10 -15.33 -25.84
N LYS A 412 16.46 -15.05 -27.09
CA LYS A 412 17.84 -14.77 -27.48
C LYS A 412 18.23 -13.37 -26.98
N LYS A 413 19.48 -13.21 -26.53
CA LYS A 413 20.02 -11.91 -26.08
C LYS A 413 19.83 -10.77 -27.09
N THR A 414 19.76 -11.07 -28.39
CA THR A 414 19.51 -10.09 -29.47
C THR A 414 18.11 -9.48 -29.44
N GLU A 415 17.17 -10.09 -28.75
CA GLU A 415 15.78 -9.61 -28.62
C GLU A 415 15.65 -8.53 -27.52
N PHE A 416 16.64 -8.40 -26.63
CA PHE A 416 16.65 -7.36 -25.61
C PHE A 416 17.09 -6.03 -26.21
N ILE A 417 16.22 -5.04 -26.06
CA ILE A 417 16.47 -3.67 -26.49
C ILE A 417 17.06 -2.89 -25.31
N GLU A 418 18.08 -2.08 -25.58
CA GLU A 418 18.66 -1.19 -24.56
C GLU A 418 17.66 -0.08 -24.19
N GLU A 419 17.62 0.29 -22.91
CA GLU A 419 16.62 1.21 -22.33
C GLU A 419 16.46 2.50 -23.15
N TYR A 420 17.57 3.17 -23.43
CA TYR A 420 17.59 4.43 -24.18
C TYR A 420 17.31 4.25 -25.67
N GLU A 421 17.53 3.07 -26.24
CA GLU A 421 17.15 2.79 -27.62
C GLU A 421 15.62 2.76 -27.77
N GLN A 422 14.94 2.08 -26.84
CA GLN A 422 13.49 2.05 -26.79
C GLN A 422 12.91 3.45 -26.53
N LEU A 423 13.43 4.19 -25.53
CA LEU A 423 12.97 5.55 -25.23
C LEU A 423 13.08 6.48 -26.43
N LEU A 424 14.22 6.50 -27.13
CA LEU A 424 14.41 7.36 -28.29
C LEU A 424 13.49 6.97 -29.45
N SER A 425 13.26 5.67 -29.66
CA SER A 425 12.26 5.21 -30.62
C SER A 425 10.87 5.75 -30.30
N ASP A 426 10.44 5.64 -29.03
CA ASP A 426 9.13 6.08 -28.58
C ASP A 426 8.98 7.60 -28.63
N ILE A 427 10.04 8.34 -28.34
CA ILE A 427 10.10 9.81 -28.51
C ILE A 427 9.92 10.22 -29.97
N ILE A 428 10.52 9.48 -30.91
CA ILE A 428 10.39 9.77 -32.35
C ILE A 428 8.96 9.45 -32.81
N THR A 429 8.41 8.30 -32.39
CA THR A 429 7.06 7.87 -32.79
C THR A 429 5.94 8.62 -32.09
N GLY A 430 6.23 9.25 -30.95
CA GLY A 430 5.25 9.98 -30.14
C GLY A 430 4.51 9.13 -29.12
N ASP A 431 5.07 7.97 -28.75
CA ASP A 431 4.51 7.11 -27.72
C ASP A 431 4.99 7.56 -26.33
N GLN A 432 4.07 8.01 -25.48
CA GLN A 432 4.38 8.45 -24.11
C GLN A 432 4.21 7.35 -23.05
N THR A 433 3.96 6.08 -23.43
CA THR A 433 3.67 4.99 -22.49
C THR A 433 4.77 4.81 -21.43
N LEU A 434 6.03 5.01 -21.81
CA LEU A 434 7.21 4.83 -20.95
C LEU A 434 7.68 6.11 -20.26
N PHE A 435 6.91 7.20 -20.36
CA PHE A 435 7.28 8.51 -19.83
C PHE A 435 6.34 8.90 -18.69
N VAL A 436 6.89 9.67 -17.76
CA VAL A 436 6.18 10.07 -16.53
C VAL A 436 5.40 11.36 -16.78
N SER A 437 4.12 11.39 -16.44
CA SER A 437 3.31 12.62 -16.54
C SER A 437 3.52 13.57 -15.35
N THR A 438 3.06 14.81 -15.50
CA THR A 438 2.96 15.80 -14.41
C THR A 438 2.26 15.22 -13.18
N ASP A 439 1.05 14.66 -13.35
CA ASP A 439 0.25 14.17 -12.23
C ASP A 439 0.95 13.04 -11.46
N GLU A 440 1.69 12.18 -12.17
CA GLU A 440 2.51 11.13 -11.55
C GLU A 440 3.61 11.75 -10.67
N ILE A 441 4.37 12.73 -11.20
CA ILE A 441 5.46 13.39 -10.47
C ILE A 441 4.96 14.12 -9.24
N LEU A 442 3.89 14.90 -9.37
CA LEU A 442 3.32 15.66 -8.25
C LEU A 442 2.77 14.72 -7.17
N SER A 443 2.15 13.61 -7.55
CA SER A 443 1.69 12.58 -6.60
C SER A 443 2.85 11.91 -5.87
N GLN A 444 3.94 11.60 -6.57
CA GLN A 444 5.15 11.05 -5.98
C GLN A 444 5.76 12.02 -4.95
N TRP A 445 5.88 13.31 -5.30
CA TRP A 445 6.40 14.33 -4.38
C TRP A 445 5.48 14.55 -3.18
N LYS A 446 4.16 14.59 -3.38
CA LYS A 446 3.19 14.72 -2.28
C LYS A 446 3.31 13.59 -1.25
N PHE A 447 3.63 12.37 -1.69
CA PHE A 447 3.87 11.23 -0.81
C PHE A 447 5.22 11.31 -0.09
N VAL A 448 6.28 11.72 -0.80
CA VAL A 448 7.67 11.68 -0.29
C VAL A 448 8.03 12.91 0.56
N GLU A 449 7.45 14.08 0.30
CA GLU A 449 7.82 15.33 0.99
C GLU A 449 7.67 15.26 2.52
N PRO A 450 6.55 14.76 3.09
CA PRO A 450 6.42 14.66 4.55
C PRO A 450 7.43 13.70 5.18
N ILE A 451 7.81 12.64 4.45
CA ILE A 451 8.85 11.69 4.90
C ILE A 451 10.19 12.42 4.97
N LEU A 452 10.57 13.12 3.89
CA LEU A 452 11.81 13.89 3.84
C LEU A 452 11.87 15.01 4.88
N SER A 453 10.74 15.65 5.19
CA SER A 453 10.65 16.71 6.20
C SER A 453 10.86 16.15 7.61
N ALA A 454 10.15 15.09 7.98
CA ALA A 454 10.35 14.42 9.28
C ALA A 454 11.76 13.85 9.42
N TRP A 455 12.35 13.34 8.33
CA TRP A 455 13.74 12.89 8.31
C TRP A 455 14.73 14.04 8.54
N ARG A 456 14.48 15.23 7.96
CA ARG A 456 15.29 16.43 8.26
C ARG A 456 15.20 16.86 9.72
N GLU A 457 14.09 16.55 10.39
CA GLU A 457 13.88 16.76 11.83
C GLU A 457 14.44 15.63 12.71
N GLY A 458 15.04 14.58 12.11
CA GLY A 458 15.68 13.48 12.83
C GLY A 458 14.76 12.30 13.19
N ALA A 459 13.54 12.25 12.64
CA ALA A 459 12.55 11.21 12.95
C ALA A 459 12.20 10.35 11.70
N PRO A 460 12.42 9.02 11.72
CA PRO A 460 13.07 8.22 12.76
C PRO A 460 14.58 8.43 12.77
N LYS A 461 15.22 8.04 13.88
CA LYS A 461 16.67 8.15 14.05
C LYS A 461 17.41 7.38 12.95
N LEU A 462 18.42 8.03 12.36
CA LEU A 462 19.33 7.42 11.41
C LEU A 462 20.15 6.32 12.11
N PHE A 463 20.08 5.08 11.61
CA PHE A 463 20.95 3.99 12.08
C PHE A 463 22.15 3.81 11.15
N PHE A 464 23.21 3.19 11.66
CA PHE A 464 24.43 2.92 10.88
C PHE A 464 24.61 1.43 10.64
N TYR A 465 25.10 1.05 9.46
CA TYR A 465 25.32 -0.36 9.11
C TYR A 465 26.67 -0.57 8.42
N PRO A 466 27.33 -1.73 8.59
CA PRO A 466 28.59 -2.02 7.92
C PRO A 466 28.40 -2.15 6.41
N LYS A 467 29.44 -1.89 5.62
CA LYS A 467 29.44 -2.27 4.19
C LYS A 467 29.30 -3.80 4.07
N ASP A 468 28.68 -4.24 2.98
CA ASP A 468 28.32 -5.66 2.76
C ASP A 468 27.38 -6.22 3.85
N ALA A 469 26.56 -5.37 4.48
CA ALA A 469 25.55 -5.83 5.42
C ALA A 469 24.43 -6.60 4.70
N LYS A 470 23.93 -7.64 5.37
CA LYS A 470 22.61 -8.22 5.11
C LYS A 470 21.61 -7.54 6.05
N LEU A 471 20.85 -6.59 5.53
CA LEU A 471 19.86 -5.89 6.32
C LEU A 471 18.53 -6.65 6.28
N ASP A 472 18.08 -7.07 7.47
CA ASP A 472 16.69 -7.44 7.71
C ASP A 472 16.12 -6.40 8.67
N THR A 473 15.96 -5.17 8.19
CA THR A 473 15.40 -4.08 9.00
C THR A 473 13.88 -4.21 9.12
N GLY A 474 13.39 -5.43 9.35
CA GLY A 474 11.97 -5.75 9.35
C GLY A 474 11.17 -4.61 9.96
N PHE A 475 10.15 -4.13 9.23
CA PHE A 475 8.93 -3.80 9.96
C PHE A 475 8.47 -5.18 10.40
N SER A 476 8.89 -5.64 11.58
CA SER A 476 8.47 -6.96 12.04
C SER A 476 6.95 -7.02 11.82
N LEU A 477 6.52 -8.04 11.08
CA LEU A 477 5.11 -8.34 10.97
C LEU A 477 4.62 -8.48 12.41
N ASP A 478 3.86 -7.47 12.81
CA ASP A 478 3.56 -7.11 14.19
C ASP A 478 4.74 -6.59 15.00
N VAL A 479 4.45 -5.48 15.68
CA VAL A 479 5.19 -5.00 16.84
C VAL A 479 5.41 -6.23 17.72
N HIS A 480 6.65 -6.73 17.80
CA HIS A 480 7.03 -7.51 18.96
C HIS A 480 6.89 -6.55 20.13
N SER A 481 5.74 -6.65 20.76
CA SER A 481 5.50 -6.02 22.03
C SER A 481 6.49 -6.64 23.00
N ASP A 482 7.23 -5.81 23.73
CA ASP A 482 7.93 -6.21 24.95
C ASP A 482 6.97 -6.77 26.03
N LEU A 483 5.67 -6.80 25.73
CA LEU A 483 4.64 -7.48 26.47
C LEU A 483 4.88 -8.99 26.39
N GLU A 484 5.21 -9.60 27.53
CA GLU A 484 5.15 -11.05 27.65
C GLU A 484 3.75 -11.51 27.23
N LYS A 485 3.68 -12.50 26.33
CA LYS A 485 2.42 -13.05 25.82
C LYS A 485 1.73 -13.87 26.90
N GLU A 486 1.29 -13.24 27.97
CA GLU A 486 0.50 -13.85 29.01
C GLU A 486 -0.62 -12.93 29.50
N ILE A 487 -1.69 -13.56 29.96
CA ILE A 487 -2.91 -12.86 30.33
C ILE A 487 -3.75 -13.71 31.28
N GLY A 488 -4.35 -13.07 32.28
CA GLY A 488 -5.38 -13.69 33.11
C GLY A 488 -6.77 -13.34 32.62
N ILE A 489 -7.64 -14.32 32.43
CA ILE A 489 -9.04 -14.12 32.04
C ILE A 489 -9.95 -14.46 33.22
N VAL A 490 -10.74 -13.48 33.63
CA VAL A 490 -11.74 -13.60 34.69
C VAL A 490 -13.12 -13.68 34.05
N GLY A 491 -13.74 -14.87 34.09
CA GLY A 491 -15.03 -15.15 33.48
C GLY A 491 -14.90 -15.98 32.20
N LEU A 492 -15.13 -17.28 32.30
CA LEU A 492 -15.01 -18.25 31.21
C LEU A 492 -16.40 -18.65 30.66
N GLY A 493 -17.27 -17.65 30.52
CA GLY A 493 -18.56 -17.79 29.84
C GLY A 493 -18.41 -17.95 28.32
N LYS A 494 -19.51 -17.79 27.57
CA LYS A 494 -19.53 -17.95 26.10
C LYS A 494 -18.47 -17.10 25.39
N MET A 495 -18.33 -15.83 25.78
CA MET A 495 -17.33 -14.92 25.23
C MET A 495 -15.93 -15.24 25.73
N GLY A 496 -15.75 -15.31 27.07
CA GLY A 496 -14.43 -15.50 27.69
C GLY A 496 -13.76 -16.83 27.31
N ALA A 497 -14.52 -17.92 27.21
CA ALA A 497 -13.99 -19.21 26.77
C ALA A 497 -13.51 -19.19 25.31
N ASN A 498 -14.20 -18.46 24.42
CA ASN A 498 -13.78 -18.33 23.03
C ASN A 498 -12.59 -17.39 22.86
N LEU A 499 -12.54 -16.32 23.65
CA LEU A 499 -11.37 -15.44 23.75
C LEU A 499 -10.13 -16.20 24.25
N ALA A 500 -10.28 -17.00 25.31
CA ALA A 500 -9.21 -17.83 25.84
C ALA A 500 -8.64 -18.76 24.75
N ARG A 501 -9.50 -19.48 24.03
CA ARG A 501 -9.05 -20.35 22.93
C ARG A 501 -8.39 -19.57 21.79
N ASN A 502 -8.88 -18.37 21.46
CA ASN A 502 -8.29 -17.49 20.44
C ASN A 502 -6.86 -17.10 20.81
N LEU A 503 -6.67 -16.64 22.04
CA LEU A 503 -5.36 -16.25 22.57
C LEU A 503 -4.39 -17.44 22.65
N LEU A 504 -4.85 -18.60 23.14
CA LEU A 504 -4.07 -19.84 23.14
C LEU A 504 -3.61 -20.21 21.72
N GLY A 505 -4.50 -20.12 20.72
CA GLY A 505 -4.17 -20.36 19.32
C GLY A 505 -3.16 -19.35 18.73
N LYS A 506 -2.95 -18.21 19.39
CA LYS A 506 -1.99 -17.15 19.00
C LYS A 506 -0.71 -17.17 19.84
N GLY A 507 -0.50 -18.25 20.60
CA GLY A 507 0.70 -18.48 21.40
C GLY A 507 0.74 -17.68 22.71
N TRP A 508 -0.41 -17.24 23.23
CA TRP A 508 -0.49 -16.63 24.56
C TRP A 508 -0.55 -17.69 25.66
N LYS A 509 0.15 -17.46 26.76
CA LYS A 509 -0.05 -18.16 28.03
C LYS A 509 -1.30 -17.61 28.70
N VAL A 510 -2.41 -18.34 28.61
CA VAL A 510 -3.68 -17.90 29.18
C VAL A 510 -3.91 -18.59 30.51
N TYR A 511 -4.08 -17.80 31.57
CA TYR A 511 -4.54 -18.26 32.87
C TYR A 511 -6.01 -17.92 33.02
N GLY A 512 -6.85 -18.86 33.46
CA GLY A 512 -8.30 -18.65 33.50
C GLY A 512 -8.87 -18.89 34.88
N TYR A 513 -9.75 -17.98 35.31
CA TYR A 513 -10.58 -18.14 36.49
C TYR A 513 -12.06 -18.03 36.12
N ASN A 514 -12.87 -18.88 36.74
CA ASN A 514 -14.31 -18.79 36.69
C ASN A 514 -14.92 -19.28 38.02
N ARG A 515 -16.02 -18.66 38.46
CA ARG A 515 -16.72 -19.03 39.71
C ARG A 515 -17.13 -20.50 39.76
N THR A 516 -17.55 -21.04 38.62
CA THR A 516 -17.88 -22.47 38.42
C THR A 516 -16.61 -23.17 37.93
N LYS A 517 -16.06 -24.08 38.75
CA LYS A 517 -14.76 -24.74 38.50
C LYS A 517 -14.76 -25.55 37.20
N GLU A 518 -15.87 -26.21 36.90
CA GLU A 518 -16.04 -27.07 35.74
C GLU A 518 -15.77 -26.32 34.42
N LYS A 519 -16.15 -25.04 34.33
CA LYS A 519 -15.87 -24.21 33.14
C LYS A 519 -14.39 -23.92 32.94
N THR A 520 -13.62 -23.85 34.02
CA THR A 520 -12.16 -23.72 33.94
C THR A 520 -11.55 -25.03 33.46
N GLU A 521 -11.98 -26.16 34.04
CA GLU A 521 -11.51 -27.52 33.68
C GLU A 521 -11.75 -27.88 32.22
N GLU A 522 -12.90 -27.49 31.67
CA GLU A 522 -13.23 -27.68 30.24
C GLU A 522 -12.18 -27.06 29.30
N LEU A 523 -11.54 -25.96 29.72
CA LEU A 523 -10.55 -25.25 28.93
C LEU A 523 -9.12 -25.70 29.17
N VAL A 524 -8.85 -26.45 30.24
CA VAL A 524 -7.53 -27.05 30.50
C VAL A 524 -7.12 -27.94 29.33
N LYS A 525 -8.06 -28.71 28.79
CA LYS A 525 -7.86 -29.54 27.58
C LYS A 525 -7.46 -28.73 26.34
N ALA A 526 -7.80 -27.44 26.30
CA ALA A 526 -7.43 -26.53 25.22
C ALA A 526 -6.07 -25.83 25.45
N GLY A 527 -5.40 -26.09 26.58
CA GLY A 527 -4.11 -25.49 26.95
C GLY A 527 -4.22 -24.32 27.94
N LEU A 528 -5.40 -24.02 28.47
CA LEU A 528 -5.58 -22.99 29.50
C LEU A 528 -4.96 -23.46 30.83
N LYS A 529 -4.25 -22.55 31.52
CA LYS A 529 -3.76 -22.81 32.87
C LYS A 529 -4.84 -22.43 33.90
N PRO A 530 -5.30 -23.38 34.74
CA PRO A 530 -6.41 -23.11 35.65
C PRO A 530 -5.95 -22.26 36.84
N ALA A 531 -6.81 -21.35 37.28
CA ALA A 531 -6.75 -20.73 38.61
C ALA A 531 -8.13 -20.87 39.27
N TYR A 532 -8.16 -21.23 40.54
CA TYR A 532 -9.40 -21.47 41.29
C TYR A 532 -9.72 -20.35 42.29
N LEU A 533 -8.79 -19.42 42.49
CA LEU A 533 -8.96 -18.19 43.27
C LEU A 533 -8.41 -16.99 42.48
N LEU A 534 -9.02 -15.80 42.60
CA LEU A 534 -8.52 -14.61 41.88
C LEU A 534 -7.11 -14.21 42.34
N LYS A 535 -6.81 -14.34 43.64
CA LYS A 535 -5.45 -14.14 44.18
C LYS A 535 -4.41 -15.07 43.57
N GLU A 536 -4.81 -16.28 43.20
CA GLU A 536 -3.93 -17.27 42.57
C GLU A 536 -3.67 -16.88 41.11
N LEU A 537 -4.72 -16.45 40.39
CA LEU A 537 -4.60 -15.94 39.03
C LEU A 537 -3.58 -14.79 38.92
N VAL A 538 -3.63 -13.84 39.85
CA VAL A 538 -2.70 -12.69 39.89
C VAL A 538 -1.26 -13.14 40.15
N LYS A 539 -1.06 -14.14 41.04
CA LYS A 539 0.28 -14.67 41.36
C LYS A 539 0.95 -15.39 40.20
N TYR A 540 0.18 -15.92 39.26
CA TYR A 540 0.70 -16.62 38.10
C TYR A 540 1.21 -15.71 36.98
N LEU A 541 0.91 -14.42 37.05
CA LEU A 541 1.29 -13.42 36.05
C LEU A 541 2.48 -12.60 36.52
N HIS A 542 3.38 -12.31 35.58
CA HIS A 542 4.46 -11.36 35.67
C HIS A 542 3.94 -9.92 35.53
N LYS A 543 4.71 -8.99 36.08
CA LYS A 543 4.38 -7.56 36.02
C LYS A 543 4.86 -6.93 34.70
N PRO A 544 4.13 -5.97 34.13
CA PRO A 544 2.79 -5.53 34.53
C PRO A 544 1.74 -6.59 34.19
N ARG A 545 0.90 -6.95 35.17
CA ARG A 545 -0.08 -8.04 35.02
C ARG A 545 -1.29 -7.54 34.24
N ILE A 546 -1.77 -8.35 33.30
CA ILE A 546 -2.95 -8.00 32.49
C ILE A 546 -4.10 -8.94 32.84
N LEU A 547 -5.16 -8.38 33.41
CA LEU A 547 -6.38 -9.11 33.74
C LEU A 547 -7.56 -8.66 32.89
N TRP A 548 -8.08 -9.61 32.12
CA TRP A 548 -9.21 -9.45 31.24
C TRP A 548 -10.49 -9.96 31.91
N ILE A 549 -11.37 -9.03 32.29
CA ILE A 549 -12.66 -9.30 32.90
C ILE A 549 -13.72 -9.46 31.80
N MET A 550 -14.40 -10.60 31.80
CA MET A 550 -15.47 -10.96 30.88
C MET A 550 -16.65 -11.54 31.67
N LEU A 551 -17.20 -10.71 32.57
CA LEU A 551 -18.30 -11.05 33.47
C LEU A 551 -19.60 -10.33 33.09
N THR A 552 -20.71 -10.78 33.68
CA THR A 552 -22.00 -10.07 33.59
C THR A 552 -21.87 -8.68 34.20
N ALA A 553 -22.42 -7.67 33.53
CA ALA A 553 -22.38 -6.28 33.97
C ALA A 553 -22.98 -6.08 35.37
N GLY A 554 -22.51 -5.02 36.05
CA GLY A 554 -22.96 -4.65 37.40
C GLY A 554 -22.11 -5.28 38.50
N GLU A 555 -22.76 -5.77 39.57
CA GLU A 555 -22.14 -6.22 40.82
C GLU A 555 -21.06 -7.30 40.63
N ALA A 556 -21.21 -8.19 39.65
CA ALA A 556 -20.24 -9.25 39.42
C ALA A 556 -18.86 -8.72 38.98
N VAL A 557 -18.83 -7.63 38.18
CA VAL A 557 -17.57 -6.97 37.81
C VAL A 557 -17.00 -6.20 38.99
N ASP A 558 -17.85 -5.51 39.76
CA ASP A 558 -17.40 -4.73 40.92
C ASP A 558 -16.81 -5.64 42.00
N ALA A 559 -17.46 -6.76 42.33
CA ALA A 559 -16.94 -7.75 43.28
C ALA A 559 -15.60 -8.35 42.83
N ALA A 560 -15.46 -8.65 41.53
CA ALA A 560 -14.20 -9.16 40.99
C ALA A 560 -13.08 -8.10 41.07
N ILE A 561 -13.36 -6.84 40.72
CA ILE A 561 -12.39 -5.75 40.84
C ILE A 561 -12.00 -5.56 42.31
N ASP A 562 -12.95 -5.57 43.23
CA ASP A 562 -12.70 -5.38 44.67
C ASP A 562 -11.82 -6.46 45.27
N GLU A 563 -11.96 -7.72 44.83
CA GLU A 563 -11.04 -8.79 45.22
C GLU A 563 -9.65 -8.59 44.58
N LEU A 564 -9.59 -8.22 43.30
CA LEU A 564 -8.34 -8.06 42.55
C LEU A 564 -7.47 -6.90 43.07
N ILE A 565 -8.05 -5.76 43.43
CA ILE A 565 -7.28 -4.61 43.94
C ILE A 565 -6.54 -4.92 45.25
N SER A 566 -6.95 -5.95 45.99
CA SER A 566 -6.27 -6.38 47.23
C SER A 566 -4.92 -7.06 46.99
N VAL A 567 -4.66 -7.49 45.75
CA VAL A 567 -3.48 -8.28 45.36
C VAL A 567 -2.75 -7.73 44.13
N MET A 568 -3.32 -6.76 43.43
CA MET A 568 -2.70 -6.07 42.30
C MET A 568 -1.83 -4.89 42.78
N GLU A 569 -0.86 -4.51 41.95
CA GLU A 569 0.11 -3.48 42.26
C GLU A 569 0.07 -2.33 41.24
N LYS A 570 0.76 -1.23 41.56
CA LYS A 570 0.86 -0.07 40.67
C LYS A 570 1.44 -0.49 39.30
N GLY A 571 0.77 -0.09 38.22
CA GLY A 571 1.14 -0.40 36.84
C GLY A 571 0.51 -1.70 36.29
N ASP A 572 -0.14 -2.52 37.13
CA ASP A 572 -0.96 -3.62 36.62
C ASP A 572 -2.20 -3.08 35.90
N ILE A 573 -2.78 -3.89 35.00
CA ILE A 573 -3.81 -3.45 34.06
C ILE A 573 -5.07 -4.32 34.21
N ILE A 574 -6.22 -3.66 34.41
CA ILE A 574 -7.55 -4.28 34.34
C ILE A 574 -8.24 -3.88 33.03
N VAL A 575 -8.63 -4.89 32.26
CA VAL A 575 -9.44 -4.75 31.05
C VAL A 575 -10.86 -5.21 31.36
N ASP A 576 -11.83 -4.29 31.45
CA ASP A 576 -13.25 -4.64 31.52
C ASP A 576 -13.81 -4.73 30.10
N ALA A 577 -14.03 -5.95 29.62
CA ALA A 577 -14.60 -6.21 28.30
C ALA A 577 -15.99 -6.87 28.38
N GLY A 578 -16.63 -6.81 29.55
CA GLY A 578 -18.02 -7.20 29.70
C GLY A 578 -18.95 -6.20 29.03
N ASN A 579 -20.24 -6.54 28.97
CA ASN A 579 -21.26 -5.61 28.47
C ASN A 579 -21.65 -4.57 29.55
N SER A 580 -20.66 -3.89 30.12
CA SER A 580 -20.83 -2.98 31.26
C SER A 580 -21.49 -1.66 30.86
N TYR A 581 -22.24 -1.05 31.79
CA TYR A 581 -22.76 0.30 31.60
C TYR A 581 -21.62 1.31 31.68
N PHE A 582 -21.53 2.23 30.72
CA PHE A 582 -20.37 3.12 30.57
C PHE A 582 -20.10 4.00 31.80
N ARG A 583 -21.14 4.39 32.56
CA ARG A 583 -20.98 5.17 33.79
C ARG A 583 -20.31 4.36 34.92
N ASP A 584 -20.51 3.04 34.95
CA ASP A 584 -19.76 2.18 35.87
C ASP A 584 -18.29 2.12 35.49
N SER A 585 -17.97 2.06 34.20
CA SER A 585 -16.58 2.11 33.73
C SER A 585 -15.90 3.45 34.05
N ILE A 586 -16.61 4.58 33.96
CA ILE A 586 -16.11 5.88 34.43
C ILE A 586 -15.77 5.81 35.93
N ARG A 587 -16.70 5.27 36.75
CA ARG A 587 -16.51 5.12 38.20
C ARG A 587 -15.33 4.20 38.52
N ARG A 588 -15.21 3.06 37.85
CA ARG A 588 -14.13 2.07 38.01
C ARG A 588 -12.78 2.64 37.62
N GLY A 589 -12.68 3.30 36.46
CA GLY A 589 -11.45 3.94 36.01
C GLY A 589 -10.94 4.95 37.03
N LYS A 590 -11.80 5.85 37.52
CA LYS A 590 -11.44 6.83 38.57
C LYS A 590 -11.04 6.18 39.90
N LYS A 591 -11.61 5.02 40.25
CA LYS A 591 -11.26 4.27 41.46
C LYS A 591 -9.87 3.65 41.32
N LEU A 592 -9.58 3.01 40.20
CA LEU A 592 -8.33 2.29 39.93
C LEU A 592 -7.16 3.24 39.70
N GLU A 593 -7.41 4.38 39.05
CA GLU A 593 -6.43 5.45 38.86
C GLU A 593 -5.83 5.94 40.19
N LYS A 594 -6.67 6.10 41.23
CA LYS A 594 -6.21 6.47 42.59
C LYS A 594 -5.29 5.44 43.24
N LEU A 595 -5.39 4.18 42.81
CA LEU A 595 -4.56 3.07 43.28
C LEU A 595 -3.33 2.85 42.39
N GLY A 596 -3.20 3.63 41.30
CA GLY A 596 -2.15 3.44 40.30
C GLY A 596 -2.30 2.17 39.47
N ILE A 597 -3.49 1.58 39.43
CA ILE A 597 -3.84 0.44 38.58
C ILE A 597 -4.44 0.99 37.29
N GLU A 598 -3.90 0.58 36.15
CA GLU A 598 -4.38 1.01 34.85
C GLU A 598 -5.71 0.34 34.51
N PHE A 599 -6.62 1.08 33.90
CA PHE A 599 -7.95 0.59 33.55
C PHE A 599 -8.30 0.91 32.11
N ILE A 600 -8.91 -0.06 31.42
CA ILE A 600 -9.44 0.13 30.08
C ILE A 600 -10.79 -0.58 29.96
N ASP A 601 -11.77 0.11 29.40
CA ASP A 601 -13.06 -0.46 29.04
C ASP A 601 -13.10 -0.84 27.56
N VAL A 602 -13.56 -2.05 27.24
CA VAL A 602 -13.51 -2.61 25.88
C VAL A 602 -14.89 -3.08 25.45
N GLY A 603 -15.53 -2.27 24.64
CA GLY A 603 -16.72 -2.66 23.90
C GLY A 603 -16.39 -3.72 22.85
N ALA A 604 -16.87 -4.96 23.03
CA ALA A 604 -16.62 -6.05 22.10
C ALA A 604 -17.86 -6.42 21.26
N SER A 605 -17.69 -6.55 19.94
CA SER A 605 -18.74 -6.97 19.00
C SER A 605 -18.30 -8.14 18.13
N GLY A 606 -19.28 -8.91 17.62
CA GLY A 606 -19.06 -10.12 16.81
C GLY A 606 -19.43 -11.44 17.49
N GLY A 607 -19.88 -11.41 18.75
CA GLY A 607 -20.37 -12.58 19.48
C GLY A 607 -19.31 -13.66 19.76
N PRO A 608 -19.71 -14.88 20.14
CA PRO A 608 -18.76 -15.95 20.47
C PRO A 608 -17.85 -16.34 19.30
N GLY A 609 -18.35 -16.28 18.07
CA GLY A 609 -17.55 -16.48 16.86
C GLY A 609 -16.50 -15.39 16.66
N GLY A 610 -16.86 -14.13 16.93
CA GLY A 610 -15.92 -13.02 16.96
C GLY A 610 -14.86 -13.20 18.06
N ALA A 611 -15.27 -13.55 19.29
CA ALA A 611 -14.31 -13.84 20.36
C ALA A 611 -13.30 -14.94 19.97
N ARG A 612 -13.72 -15.93 19.19
CA ARG A 612 -12.88 -17.04 18.71
C ARG A 612 -11.93 -16.65 17.57
N ASN A 613 -12.38 -15.84 16.63
CA ASN A 613 -11.69 -15.64 15.34
C ASN A 613 -11.20 -14.19 15.10
N GLY A 614 -11.72 -13.23 15.86
CA GLY A 614 -11.47 -11.80 15.70
C GLY A 614 -12.71 -10.98 16.06
N MET A 615 -12.58 -10.06 17.02
CA MET A 615 -13.67 -9.17 17.46
C MET A 615 -13.58 -7.80 16.78
N SER A 616 -14.70 -7.08 16.76
CA SER A 616 -14.67 -5.62 16.62
C SER A 616 -14.57 -5.01 18.01
N LEU A 617 -13.53 -4.22 18.27
CA LEU A 617 -13.16 -3.69 19.57
C LEU A 617 -13.20 -2.16 19.60
N MET A 618 -14.02 -1.62 20.49
CA MET A 618 -14.14 -0.20 20.79
C MET A 618 -13.52 0.04 22.17
N VAL A 619 -12.37 0.69 22.21
CA VAL A 619 -11.52 0.70 23.40
C VAL A 619 -11.51 2.10 24.03
N GLY A 620 -11.94 2.20 25.30
CA GLY A 620 -11.88 3.42 26.11
C GLY A 620 -10.53 3.62 26.80
N GLY A 621 -10.48 4.44 27.85
CA GLY A 621 -9.30 4.64 28.70
C GLY A 621 -8.24 5.61 28.14
N THR A 622 -7.06 5.62 28.75
CA THR A 622 -5.94 6.50 28.39
C THR A 622 -5.24 6.04 27.10
N LYS A 623 -4.59 6.95 26.38
CA LYS A 623 -3.88 6.62 25.12
C LYS A 623 -2.66 5.75 25.41
N GLU A 624 -2.02 5.97 26.56
CA GLU A 624 -0.84 5.27 27.05
C GLU A 624 -1.16 3.79 27.30
N THR A 625 -2.23 3.50 28.05
CA THR A 625 -2.68 2.13 28.36
C THR A 625 -3.24 1.43 27.13
N TYR A 626 -3.94 2.16 26.25
CA TYR A 626 -4.32 1.61 24.95
C TYR A 626 -3.09 1.20 24.11
N ASN A 627 -2.08 2.07 24.03
CA ASN A 627 -0.87 1.79 23.24
C ASN A 627 -0.08 0.61 23.78
N SER A 628 0.01 0.46 25.11
CA SER A 628 0.66 -0.71 25.72
C SER A 628 -0.09 -2.00 25.40
N LEU A 629 -1.42 -1.99 25.42
CA LEU A 629 -2.25 -3.15 25.10
C LEU A 629 -2.53 -3.35 23.60
N LYS A 630 -2.16 -2.39 22.73
CA LYS A 630 -2.45 -2.42 21.30
C LYS A 630 -2.04 -3.72 20.61
N PRO A 631 -0.88 -4.34 20.91
CA PRO A 631 -0.49 -5.63 20.33
C PRO A 631 -1.45 -6.77 20.71
N LEU A 632 -1.86 -6.86 21.98
CA LEU A 632 -2.88 -7.79 22.46
C LEU A 632 -4.22 -7.55 21.74
N LEU A 633 -4.73 -6.32 21.81
CA LEU A 633 -6.02 -5.92 21.24
C LEU A 633 -6.07 -6.16 19.73
N LYS A 634 -5.01 -5.80 19.01
CA LYS A 634 -4.88 -6.04 17.57
C LYS A 634 -4.90 -7.53 17.27
N SER A 635 -4.17 -8.34 18.06
CA SER A 635 -4.10 -9.78 17.85
C SER A 635 -5.46 -10.47 17.95
N ILE A 636 -6.41 -9.95 18.74
CA ILE A 636 -7.76 -10.52 18.91
C ILE A 636 -8.85 -9.77 18.13
N SER A 637 -8.49 -8.78 17.33
CA SER A 637 -9.41 -7.99 16.51
C SER A 637 -9.43 -8.44 15.04
N VAL A 638 -10.53 -8.17 14.33
CA VAL A 638 -10.54 -8.26 12.86
C VAL A 638 -9.81 -7.07 12.23
N PRO A 639 -9.20 -7.20 11.05
CA PRO A 639 -8.61 -6.07 10.34
C PRO A 639 -9.61 -4.90 10.21
N GLY A 640 -9.18 -3.69 10.59
CA GLY A 640 -10.04 -2.49 10.61
C GLY A 640 -11.06 -2.43 11.75
N GLY A 641 -11.18 -3.47 12.58
CA GLY A 641 -12.13 -3.57 13.69
C GLY A 641 -11.54 -3.20 15.05
N LEU A 642 -10.59 -2.28 15.13
CA LEU A 642 -9.99 -1.83 16.39
C LEU A 642 -9.79 -0.32 16.36
N ALA A 643 -10.33 0.38 17.35
CA ALA A 643 -10.11 1.81 17.54
C ALA A 643 -10.08 2.20 19.03
N HIS A 644 -9.33 3.26 19.34
CA HIS A 644 -9.29 3.90 20.66
C HIS A 644 -10.17 5.14 20.68
N PHE A 645 -10.95 5.27 21.75
CA PHE A 645 -11.83 6.38 22.05
C PHE A 645 -11.38 6.94 23.41
N PRO A 646 -10.76 8.14 23.46
CA PRO A 646 -10.18 8.63 24.70
C PRO A 646 -11.19 8.78 25.84
N GLY A 647 -10.81 8.31 27.02
CA GLY A 647 -11.56 8.48 28.27
C GLY A 647 -12.21 7.20 28.81
N TYR A 648 -12.25 7.06 30.13
CA TYR A 648 -12.92 5.92 30.78
C TYR A 648 -14.41 5.89 30.42
N GLY A 649 -14.91 4.70 30.07
CA GLY A 649 -16.28 4.44 29.65
C GLY A 649 -16.57 4.73 28.17
N ALA A 650 -15.65 5.33 27.42
CA ALA A 650 -15.89 5.66 26.02
C ALA A 650 -16.08 4.40 25.15
N GLY A 651 -15.30 3.34 25.37
CA GLY A 651 -15.42 2.08 24.63
C GLY A 651 -16.77 1.40 24.87
N HIS A 652 -17.19 1.31 26.13
CA HIS A 652 -18.52 0.79 26.47
C HIS A 652 -19.66 1.69 25.99
N PHE A 653 -19.48 3.01 25.97
CA PHE A 653 -20.47 3.94 25.44
C PHE A 653 -20.69 3.71 23.93
N VAL A 654 -19.61 3.63 23.16
CA VAL A 654 -19.69 3.34 21.71
C VAL A 654 -20.37 2.00 21.47
N LYS A 655 -20.03 0.96 22.26
CA LYS A 655 -20.65 -0.36 22.15
C LYS A 655 -22.13 -0.37 22.55
N MET A 656 -22.51 0.39 23.57
CA MET A 656 -23.90 0.56 23.98
C MET A 656 -24.73 1.14 22.83
N VAL A 657 -24.27 2.25 22.24
CA VAL A 657 -24.92 2.88 21.08
C VAL A 657 -24.98 1.93 19.88
N HIS A 658 -23.89 1.19 19.60
CA HIS A 658 -23.88 0.15 18.58
C HIS A 658 -25.02 -0.86 18.79
N ASN A 659 -25.22 -1.37 20.00
CA ASN A 659 -26.30 -2.33 20.28
C ASN A 659 -27.70 -1.70 20.13
N GLY A 660 -27.85 -0.40 20.43
CA GLY A 660 -29.08 0.34 20.15
C GLY A 660 -29.39 0.43 18.65
N ILE A 661 -28.39 0.72 17.82
CA ILE A 661 -28.52 0.73 16.35
C ILE A 661 -28.91 -0.68 15.85
N GLU A 662 -28.23 -1.71 16.37
CA GLU A 662 -28.52 -3.11 16.05
C GLU A 662 -29.98 -3.47 16.34
N TYR A 663 -30.55 -2.99 17.46
CA TYR A 663 -31.95 -3.22 17.78
C TYR A 663 -32.89 -2.66 16.71
N GLY A 664 -32.62 -1.45 16.23
CA GLY A 664 -33.38 -0.80 15.16
C GLY A 664 -33.30 -1.53 13.83
N MET A 665 -32.09 -1.91 13.41
CA MET A 665 -31.88 -2.63 12.15
C MET A 665 -32.57 -3.99 12.17
N MET A 666 -32.41 -4.77 13.24
CA MET A 666 -33.08 -6.06 13.37
C MET A 666 -34.61 -5.93 13.36
N GLN A 667 -35.14 -4.89 14.00
CA GLN A 667 -36.58 -4.62 14.01
C GLN A 667 -37.11 -4.37 12.60
N ALA A 668 -36.45 -3.52 11.82
CA ALA A 668 -36.84 -3.24 10.43
C ALA A 668 -36.79 -4.50 9.55
N ILE A 669 -35.77 -5.34 9.72
CA ILE A 669 -35.67 -6.63 9.01
C ILE A 669 -36.84 -7.54 9.42
N ALA A 670 -37.11 -7.68 10.72
CA ALA A 670 -38.20 -8.54 11.22
C ALA A 670 -39.58 -8.06 10.72
N GLU A 671 -39.82 -6.75 10.68
CA GLU A 671 -41.05 -6.17 10.14
C GLU A 671 -41.20 -6.45 8.64
N GLY A 672 -40.15 -6.25 7.84
CA GLY A 672 -40.16 -6.51 6.40
C GLY A 672 -40.47 -7.98 6.08
N PHE A 673 -39.79 -8.91 6.76
CA PHE A 673 -40.06 -10.34 6.61
C PHE A 673 -41.42 -10.75 7.18
N GLY A 674 -41.91 -10.07 8.22
CA GLY A 674 -43.27 -10.25 8.73
C GLY A 674 -44.35 -9.85 7.71
N ILE A 675 -44.13 -8.77 6.95
CA ILE A 675 -45.02 -8.35 5.86
C ILE A 675 -45.02 -9.41 4.77
N MET A 676 -43.84 -9.87 4.32
CA MET A 676 -43.73 -10.90 3.28
C MET A 676 -44.37 -12.21 3.72
N LYS A 677 -44.23 -12.59 5.00
CA LYS A 677 -44.86 -13.80 5.55
C LYS A 677 -46.39 -13.74 5.51
N LYS A 678 -46.97 -12.56 5.70
CA LYS A 678 -48.43 -12.35 5.70
C LYS A 678 -48.99 -12.11 4.30
N SER A 679 -48.13 -11.90 3.29
CA SER A 679 -48.56 -11.64 1.92
C SER A 679 -49.17 -12.87 1.26
N ASP A 680 -50.05 -12.67 0.28
CA ASP A 680 -50.73 -13.75 -0.45
C ASP A 680 -49.84 -14.43 -1.52
N TYR A 681 -48.59 -14.00 -1.67
CA TYR A 681 -47.69 -14.47 -2.73
C TYR A 681 -46.96 -15.79 -2.42
N ASN A 682 -47.20 -16.41 -1.25
CA ASN A 682 -46.58 -17.69 -0.84
C ASN A 682 -45.06 -17.74 -1.04
N LEU A 683 -44.37 -16.68 -0.62
CA LEU A 683 -42.93 -16.52 -0.82
C LEU A 683 -42.12 -17.49 0.05
N ASP A 684 -41.03 -18.05 -0.50
CA ASP A 684 -39.99 -18.72 0.28
C ASP A 684 -39.07 -17.66 0.90
N LEU A 685 -39.20 -17.45 2.20
CA LEU A 685 -38.45 -16.43 2.91
C LEU A 685 -36.95 -16.75 3.03
N SER A 686 -36.57 -18.02 2.90
CA SER A 686 -35.17 -18.44 2.88
C SER A 686 -34.51 -17.96 1.58
N GLU A 687 -35.20 -18.18 0.44
CA GLU A 687 -34.76 -17.67 -0.86
C GLU A 687 -34.73 -16.14 -0.90
N VAL A 688 -35.70 -15.46 -0.28
CA VAL A 688 -35.66 -13.99 -0.17
C VAL A 688 -34.45 -13.52 0.62
N ALA A 689 -34.15 -14.14 1.76
CA ALA A 689 -32.97 -13.80 2.55
C ALA A 689 -31.68 -14.02 1.76
N ARG A 690 -31.58 -15.13 1.02
CA ARG A 690 -30.47 -15.42 0.10
C ARG A 690 -30.33 -14.32 -0.96
N VAL A 691 -31.41 -13.96 -1.66
CA VAL A 691 -31.37 -12.89 -2.67
C VAL A 691 -30.91 -11.57 -2.05
N TYR A 692 -31.40 -11.21 -0.86
CA TYR A 692 -30.97 -10.00 -0.16
C TYR A 692 -29.50 -10.02 0.28
N ASN A 693 -28.89 -11.20 0.44
CA ASN A 693 -27.46 -11.33 0.72
C ASN A 693 -26.57 -11.34 -0.53
N ASN A 694 -27.12 -11.10 -1.73
CA ASN A 694 -26.37 -11.18 -2.98
C ASN A 694 -26.55 -9.90 -3.82
N GLY A 695 -25.88 -8.82 -3.43
CA GLY A 695 -25.82 -7.56 -4.16
C GLY A 695 -26.98 -6.59 -3.88
N SER A 696 -27.75 -6.82 -2.81
CA SER A 696 -28.87 -5.95 -2.45
C SER A 696 -28.41 -4.75 -1.61
N VAL A 697 -29.18 -3.65 -1.63
CA VAL A 697 -28.89 -2.45 -0.81
C VAL A 697 -28.89 -2.75 0.69
N ILE A 698 -29.64 -3.76 1.13
CA ILE A 698 -29.75 -4.15 2.55
C ILE A 698 -28.89 -5.38 2.90
N GLU A 699 -28.02 -5.81 1.99
CA GLU A 699 -27.04 -6.87 2.23
C GLU A 699 -26.25 -6.56 3.49
N SER A 700 -26.32 -7.46 4.47
CA SER A 700 -25.70 -7.25 5.77
C SER A 700 -25.51 -8.54 6.55
N ARG A 701 -24.64 -8.52 7.55
CA ARG A 701 -24.46 -9.65 8.48
C ARG A 701 -25.76 -10.07 9.17
N LEU A 702 -26.67 -9.13 9.41
CA LEU A 702 -27.98 -9.43 10.00
C LEU A 702 -28.85 -10.26 9.05
N VAL A 703 -28.89 -9.91 7.76
CA VAL A 703 -29.65 -10.67 6.76
C VAL A 703 -28.99 -12.04 6.51
N ALA A 704 -27.65 -12.13 6.51
CA ALA A 704 -26.93 -13.41 6.47
C ALA A 704 -27.24 -14.31 7.66
N TRP A 705 -27.36 -13.73 8.87
CA TRP A 705 -27.80 -14.49 10.02
C TRP A 705 -29.27 -14.89 9.95
N LEU A 706 -30.13 -14.09 9.33
CA LEU A 706 -31.52 -14.49 9.12
C LEU A 706 -31.62 -15.67 8.15
N GLU A 707 -30.89 -15.63 7.04
CA GLU A 707 -30.79 -16.75 6.09
C GLU A 707 -30.35 -18.03 6.81
N ASN A 708 -29.24 -18.00 7.55
CA ASN A 708 -28.77 -19.14 8.34
C ASN A 708 -29.80 -19.61 9.37
N ALA A 709 -30.58 -18.69 9.95
CA ALA A 709 -31.63 -19.05 10.89
C ALA A 709 -32.78 -19.80 10.20
N PHE A 710 -33.15 -19.40 8.99
CA PHE A 710 -34.16 -20.12 8.20
C PHE A 710 -33.67 -21.48 7.74
N GLU A 711 -32.39 -21.63 7.39
CA GLU A 711 -31.79 -22.93 7.08
C GLU A 711 -31.86 -23.88 8.29
N ILE A 712 -31.60 -23.38 9.50
CA ILE A 712 -31.55 -24.19 10.72
C ILE A 712 -32.95 -24.51 11.26
N TYR A 713 -33.84 -23.52 11.33
CA TYR A 713 -35.11 -23.62 12.05
C TYR A 713 -36.35 -23.64 11.13
N GLY A 714 -36.15 -23.57 9.81
CA GLY A 714 -37.20 -23.39 8.81
C GLY A 714 -37.79 -21.97 8.79
N GLN A 715 -38.37 -21.56 7.66
CA GLN A 715 -38.93 -20.22 7.48
C GLN A 715 -40.08 -19.87 8.45
N ASP A 716 -40.77 -20.87 9.02
CA ASP A 716 -41.84 -20.65 10.01
C ASP A 716 -41.31 -20.44 11.44
N LEU A 717 -40.03 -20.77 11.69
CA LEU A 717 -39.38 -20.63 12.99
C LEU A 717 -40.22 -21.28 14.12
N ASN A 718 -40.78 -22.46 13.87
CA ASN A 718 -41.73 -23.10 14.80
C ASN A 718 -41.11 -23.41 16.17
N GLU A 719 -39.82 -23.71 16.19
CA GLU A 719 -39.05 -24.01 17.42
C GLU A 719 -38.48 -22.77 18.12
N VAL A 720 -38.73 -21.57 17.58
CA VAL A 720 -38.22 -20.31 18.12
C VAL A 720 -39.34 -19.53 18.81
N SER A 721 -39.07 -19.06 20.03
CA SER A 721 -39.97 -18.25 20.83
C SER A 721 -40.21 -16.88 20.21
N GLY A 722 -41.49 -16.48 20.17
CA GLY A 722 -41.91 -15.14 19.77
C GLY A 722 -41.67 -14.06 20.84
N SER A 723 -41.22 -14.46 22.04
CA SER A 723 -40.83 -13.56 23.13
C SER A 723 -39.34 -13.25 23.03
N VAL A 724 -39.01 -11.97 22.84
CA VAL A 724 -37.64 -11.55 22.53
C VAL A 724 -36.92 -11.17 23.82
N SER A 725 -35.87 -11.91 24.15
CA SER A 725 -34.96 -11.51 25.23
C SER A 725 -34.30 -10.15 24.91
N TYR A 726 -34.06 -9.34 25.93
CA TYR A 726 -33.29 -8.11 25.81
C TYR A 726 -32.23 -8.03 26.90
N THR A 727 -31.12 -7.38 26.58
CA THR A 727 -30.03 -7.08 27.50
C THR A 727 -30.06 -5.57 27.83
N GLY A 728 -29.38 -5.17 28.91
CA GLY A 728 -29.48 -3.82 29.46
C GLY A 728 -29.05 -2.71 28.50
N GLU A 729 -28.20 -2.98 27.52
CA GLU A 729 -27.60 -2.00 26.61
C GLU A 729 -28.65 -1.31 25.72
N GLY A 730 -29.71 -2.01 25.31
CA GLY A 730 -30.81 -1.40 24.55
C GLY A 730 -31.60 -0.39 25.39
N GLU A 731 -31.91 -0.77 26.62
CA GLU A 731 -32.57 0.10 27.61
C GLU A 731 -31.68 1.30 27.98
N TRP A 732 -30.39 1.05 28.25
CA TRP A 732 -29.42 2.09 28.57
C TRP A 732 -29.22 3.07 27.42
N THR A 733 -29.29 2.61 26.17
CA THR A 733 -29.22 3.49 25.00
C THR A 733 -30.41 4.45 24.98
N VAL A 734 -31.63 3.93 25.14
CA VAL A 734 -32.86 4.74 25.18
C VAL A 734 -32.83 5.71 26.36
N LYS A 735 -32.45 5.24 27.55
CA LYS A 735 -32.31 6.07 28.75
C LYS A 735 -31.29 7.20 28.53
N THR A 736 -30.12 6.87 27.99
CA THR A 736 -29.05 7.85 27.73
C THR A 736 -29.48 8.88 26.68
N ALA A 737 -30.17 8.45 25.62
CA ALA A 737 -30.72 9.36 24.62
C ALA A 737 -31.72 10.36 25.24
N ARG A 738 -32.61 9.88 26.12
CA ARG A 738 -33.56 10.73 26.86
C ARG A 738 -32.84 11.73 27.77
N GLU A 739 -31.82 11.28 28.52
CA GLU A 739 -30.97 12.16 29.35
C GLU A 739 -30.29 13.25 28.51
N MET A 740 -29.85 12.91 27.29
CA MET A 740 -29.24 13.84 26.33
C MET A 740 -30.26 14.68 25.54
N LYS A 741 -31.56 14.53 25.81
CA LYS A 741 -32.66 15.19 25.07
C LYS A 741 -32.65 14.90 23.56
N LEU A 742 -32.17 13.72 23.16
CA LEU A 742 -32.15 13.24 21.78
C LEU A 742 -33.34 12.33 21.51
N LYS A 743 -34.10 12.60 20.44
CA LYS A 743 -35.19 11.73 20.00
C LYS A 743 -34.63 10.56 19.19
N THR A 744 -34.89 9.33 19.62
CA THR A 744 -34.42 8.10 18.94
C THR A 744 -35.58 7.14 18.66
N PRO A 745 -36.57 7.54 17.83
CA PRO A 745 -37.84 6.82 17.70
C PRO A 745 -37.68 5.38 17.22
N VAL A 746 -36.70 5.10 16.35
CA VAL A 746 -36.44 3.75 15.84
C VAL A 746 -35.94 2.83 16.96
N ILE A 747 -34.91 3.25 17.71
CA ILE A 747 -34.32 2.46 18.80
C ILE A 747 -35.31 2.28 19.94
N GLU A 748 -36.02 3.35 20.31
CA GLU A 748 -37.02 3.37 21.38
C GLU A 748 -38.17 2.41 21.10
N LYS A 749 -38.80 2.50 19.91
CA LYS A 749 -39.87 1.56 19.53
C LYS A 749 -39.38 0.12 19.41
N SER A 750 -38.15 -0.09 18.95
CA SER A 750 -37.54 -1.42 18.88
C SER A 750 -37.34 -2.04 20.28
N PHE A 751 -36.97 -1.23 21.26
CA PHE A 751 -36.89 -1.66 22.65
C PHE A 751 -38.28 -1.96 23.23
N GLU A 752 -39.25 -1.06 23.05
CA GLU A 752 -40.63 -1.26 23.49
C GLU A 752 -41.27 -2.53 22.93
N PHE A 753 -41.01 -2.84 21.66
CA PHE A 753 -41.46 -4.09 21.04
C PHE A 753 -40.95 -5.32 21.81
N ARG A 754 -39.67 -5.34 22.19
CA ARG A 754 -39.07 -6.44 22.96
C ARG A 754 -39.74 -6.60 24.32
N VAL A 755 -40.03 -5.48 25.01
CA VAL A 755 -40.78 -5.51 26.29
C VAL A 755 -42.17 -6.09 26.09
N LYS A 756 -42.93 -5.61 25.10
CA LYS A 756 -44.30 -6.06 24.80
C LYS A 756 -44.37 -7.51 24.30
N SER A 757 -43.33 -7.99 23.62
CA SER A 757 -43.27 -9.36 23.07
C SER A 757 -43.33 -10.45 24.14
N LYS A 758 -43.02 -10.14 25.40
CA LYS A 758 -43.15 -11.06 26.53
C LYS A 758 -44.59 -11.47 26.78
N GLU A 759 -45.52 -10.53 26.62
CA GLU A 759 -46.95 -10.75 26.80
C GLU A 759 -47.63 -11.12 25.49
N ASN A 760 -47.12 -10.60 24.36
CA ASN A 760 -47.70 -10.78 23.02
C ASN A 760 -46.65 -11.31 22.03
N PRO A 761 -46.32 -12.62 22.07
CA PRO A 761 -45.38 -13.22 21.14
C PRO A 761 -45.90 -13.17 19.70
N SER A 762 -45.00 -12.94 18.74
CA SER A 762 -45.37 -12.81 17.32
C SER A 762 -44.31 -13.41 16.41
N TYR A 763 -44.64 -13.61 15.13
CA TYR A 763 -43.69 -14.07 14.11
C TYR A 763 -42.48 -13.11 13.97
N MET A 764 -42.70 -11.80 14.04
CA MET A 764 -41.61 -10.81 14.08
C MET A 764 -40.71 -11.04 15.30
N GLY A 765 -41.30 -11.35 16.45
CA GLY A 765 -40.56 -11.75 17.64
C GLY A 765 -39.71 -13.01 17.43
N LYS A 766 -40.23 -14.01 16.69
CA LYS A 766 -39.46 -15.21 16.33
C LYS A 766 -38.23 -14.87 15.49
N ILE A 767 -38.36 -14.00 14.49
CA ILE A 767 -37.23 -13.54 13.67
C ILE A 767 -36.16 -12.88 14.54
N LEU A 768 -36.56 -11.99 15.45
CA LEU A 768 -35.63 -11.31 16.36
C LEU A 768 -34.92 -12.30 17.29
N SER A 769 -35.65 -13.26 17.87
CA SER A 769 -35.08 -14.32 18.70
C SER A 769 -34.10 -15.20 17.92
N ALA A 770 -34.43 -15.55 16.69
CA ALA A 770 -33.59 -16.35 15.80
C ALA A 770 -32.30 -15.60 15.43
N LEU A 771 -32.39 -14.32 15.06
CA LEU A 771 -31.23 -13.45 14.82
C LEU A 771 -30.31 -13.40 16.04
N ARG A 772 -30.86 -13.12 17.22
CA ARG A 772 -30.11 -13.08 18.49
C ARG A 772 -29.41 -14.41 18.79
N ASN A 773 -30.01 -15.53 18.42
CA ASN A 773 -29.36 -16.83 18.55
C ASN A 773 -28.16 -16.98 17.61
N GLN A 774 -28.26 -16.55 16.36
CA GLN A 774 -27.17 -16.71 15.41
C GLN A 774 -25.89 -15.95 15.80
N PHE A 775 -26.02 -14.69 16.23
CA PHE A 775 -24.84 -13.90 16.60
C PHE A 775 -24.44 -13.99 18.08
N GLY A 776 -25.40 -14.12 19.00
CA GLY A 776 -25.15 -14.11 20.45
C GLY A 776 -25.29 -15.46 21.15
N LYS A 777 -25.76 -16.50 20.43
CA LYS A 777 -26.16 -17.80 21.00
C LYS A 777 -27.12 -17.62 22.19
N HIS A 778 -28.01 -16.62 22.12
CA HIS A 778 -29.08 -16.42 23.09
C HIS A 778 -30.09 -17.58 23.07
N SER A 779 -30.81 -17.77 24.17
CA SER A 779 -31.89 -18.78 24.22
C SER A 779 -32.95 -18.46 23.18
N ILE A 780 -33.44 -19.49 22.50
CA ILE A 780 -34.57 -19.43 21.56
C ILE A 780 -35.85 -20.03 22.16
N LYS A 781 -35.77 -20.60 23.36
CA LYS A 781 -36.93 -21.10 24.12
C LYS A 781 -37.35 -20.05 25.11
#